data_AF-A0A0U1LNS5-F1
#
_entry.id   AF-A0A0U1LNS5-F1
#
_cell.length_a   1.000
_cell.length_b   1.000
_cell.length_c   1.000
_cell.angle_alpha   90.00
_cell.angle_beta   90.00
_cell.angle_gamma   90.00
#
_symmetry.space_group_name_H-M   'P 1'
#
loop_
_entity.id
_entity.type
_entity.pdbx_description
1 polymer ?
#
loop_
_entity_poly.entity_id
_entity_poly.type
_entity_poly.pdbx_seq_one_letter_code
_entity_poly.pdbx_strand_id
1 'polypeptide(L)'
;MQSKCSPNALNTAIKRHTGRSRRLTCRHLNRGGAESQIGTFLPRTAAETLDNEALCTHSIRTGLSENGTRRSPDALYFGAANLPSFVSVGPDGAMTTVMIRGINGLAGPRPSGYDIVIVGAGPVGILLSLCLSRWGYKVKHIDNRPVPTATGRADGIQPRSIEILRNLGLKRALMANEPAKVFDVAFWDPLPGGKGIHRTGNWPSCPRFIDTRFPFTALVHQGKIEKMFLDEIEKAGTFIQRPWTIVDFKNSGRDVAYPVEVSLKCLDTNVIENVRAKYLFSGEGARSFVREKLGIGMTYKDQISFVWGVMDGVVRTDFPDIQTKCTIHSDSGSIMVIPREENMVRLYVQIASSTDPDWSPRKTATAEEVQEVAKKILQPYSIEWDRVEWYSVYPIGQGIAQKYTLDHRVFMGGDACHTHSPKAGQGMNTAFHDALNLAWKLHAVESGFANRSILESYEAERKQIAENLLSFDNKYAALFSKRPPTAEEVGNAKSGHSEDEEDDFVKTFKSSCEFTSGYGVAYEPNVFNWSPSHPAKSPLFGIDGVKLTPGRAFTPTSVTRLSDANFVHLEQEVPANGAFRIFVFAGSPSKNKMAINDLAQNLEKENSFLSVYRRPDLGHVSYFERHNPHSKLFTINVIFASPKNAVDVSSLPKLIKDYHHHIYADDIPDVRVPHAKFPAHEKLGFDPEKGGVVVVRPDSHVACIVQLAEGSGTVDALNEYFSSFSTRALGQADLQGVTSLQPQDTEEDPYYYTFKVLCSSCREVHPNWVSFTRYEKHEIPGSRGEANFVWKCKLCGKTHSASISAGPNAYEATDNAKAKTQKIIEFDCRGLEFTEFKPDGEWAAKGAESSTAFADIDLTEGDWYDYDEKAGEEFQPVNPRPFLQAKVGSAFVIRLKWGQTEYRGTLESIDSYMNVLLRDTEEFIDGKNTGSLGLVLIRCNNILWMGGADGVEMTDLGLK
;
A
#
# COMPACT_ATOMS: atom_id res chain seq x y z
N MET A 1 37.70 -28.84 28.48
CA MET A 1 37.52 -30.10 29.22
C MET A 1 36.14 -30.13 29.84
N GLN A 2 35.55 -31.32 29.87
CA GLN A 2 34.22 -31.64 30.35
C GLN A 2 33.92 -31.16 31.78
N SER A 3 32.61 -31.16 32.03
CA SER A 3 31.91 -31.44 33.29
C SER A 3 31.79 -30.34 34.34
N LYS A 4 30.54 -29.85 34.43
CA LYS A 4 29.61 -29.99 35.57
C LYS A 4 30.17 -29.58 36.95
N CYS A 5 29.61 -28.51 37.52
CA CYS A 5 28.55 -28.62 38.52
C CYS A 5 28.23 -27.23 39.13
N SER A 6 26.95 -26.88 39.01
CA SER A 6 26.19 -25.96 39.88
C SER A 6 26.10 -26.54 41.31
N PRO A 7 25.45 -25.93 42.34
CA PRO A 7 24.78 -24.62 42.40
C PRO A 7 25.03 -23.80 43.69
N ASN A 8 24.50 -22.57 43.65
CA ASN A 8 23.80 -21.86 44.74
C ASN A 8 24.62 -21.44 45.96
N ALA A 9 24.78 -20.12 46.10
CA ALA A 9 23.92 -19.27 46.93
C ALA A 9 24.54 -19.13 48.35
N LEU A 10 24.49 -18.02 49.06
CA LEU A 10 23.59 -16.89 49.06
C LEU A 10 24.33 -15.80 49.86
N ASN A 11 24.13 -14.55 49.45
CA ASN A 11 23.98 -13.36 50.29
C ASN A 11 25.10 -12.80 51.19
N THR A 12 25.07 -11.46 51.17
CA THR A 12 25.41 -10.50 52.23
C THR A 12 26.90 -10.32 52.54
N ALA A 13 27.43 -9.13 52.76
CA ALA A 13 27.08 -7.74 52.49
C ALA A 13 28.25 -6.91 53.03
N ILE A 14 28.62 -5.85 52.31
CA ILE A 14 28.96 -4.53 52.89
C ILE A 14 30.12 -4.48 53.91
N LYS A 15 31.31 -3.97 53.51
CA LYS A 15 31.81 -2.62 53.85
C LYS A 15 33.33 -2.45 53.58
N ARG A 16 33.61 -1.44 52.76
CA ARG A 16 34.58 -0.33 52.94
C ARG A 16 36.08 -0.60 53.21
N HIS A 17 36.83 -0.11 52.23
CA HIS A 17 37.91 0.88 52.31
C HIS A 17 39.40 0.47 52.48
N THR A 18 40.19 1.08 51.57
CA THR A 18 41.61 1.48 51.66
C THR A 18 42.65 0.35 51.67
N GLY A 19 43.77 0.39 50.96
CA GLY A 19 44.40 1.37 50.07
C GLY A 19 45.77 0.83 49.59
N ARG A 20 46.17 1.26 48.38
CA ARG A 20 47.54 1.43 47.83
C ARG A 20 48.70 0.46 48.19
N SER A 21 49.24 -0.11 47.08
CA SER A 21 50.64 -0.01 46.60
C SER A 21 51.74 -0.91 47.19
N ARG A 22 52.38 -1.74 46.33
CA ARG A 22 53.71 -1.49 45.72
C ARG A 22 54.20 -2.64 44.82
N ARG A 23 55.07 -2.25 43.88
CA ARG A 23 55.78 -2.97 42.79
C ARG A 23 56.85 -3.96 43.27
N LEU A 24 57.31 -4.85 42.35
CA LEU A 24 58.72 -5.09 41.92
C LEU A 24 58.74 -6.28 40.91
N THR A 25 59.03 -6.09 39.61
CA THR A 25 60.32 -6.16 38.85
C THR A 25 60.78 -7.54 38.37
N CYS A 26 61.08 -7.66 37.06
CA CYS A 26 62.41 -7.92 36.44
C CYS A 26 62.23 -8.09 34.91
N ARG A 27 62.83 -7.27 34.01
CA ARG A 27 64.23 -7.17 33.54
C ARG A 27 64.71 -8.45 32.82
N HIS A 28 64.90 -8.48 31.48
CA HIS A 28 65.94 -7.82 30.63
C HIS A 28 66.92 -8.93 30.10
N LEU A 29 67.61 -8.90 28.94
CA LEU A 29 68.04 -7.87 27.98
C LEU A 29 68.72 -8.54 26.74
N ASN A 30 68.53 -7.93 25.55
CA ASN A 30 69.50 -7.56 24.48
C ASN A 30 70.35 -8.60 23.71
N ARG A 31 70.82 -8.35 22.46
CA ARG A 31 70.95 -7.20 21.53
C ARG A 31 71.30 -7.81 20.13
N GLY A 32 71.21 -7.20 18.95
CA GLY A 32 71.13 -5.84 18.39
C GLY A 32 71.54 -5.95 16.90
N GLY A 33 71.38 -5.01 15.97
CA GLY A 33 70.87 -3.63 15.91
C GLY A 33 70.46 -3.34 14.45
N ALA A 34 69.56 -2.38 14.18
CA ALA A 34 69.78 -0.93 13.95
C ALA A 34 69.43 -0.64 12.47
N GLU A 35 68.66 0.35 12.04
CA GLU A 35 68.34 1.70 12.52
C GLU A 35 66.83 1.99 12.21
N SER A 36 65.97 2.48 13.12
CA SER A 36 65.85 3.80 13.79
C SER A 36 65.35 4.90 12.83
N GLN A 37 64.33 5.71 13.09
CA GLN A 37 63.71 6.23 14.34
C GLN A 37 62.18 6.40 14.12
N ILE A 38 61.26 5.99 15.01
CA ILE A 38 60.93 6.40 16.41
C ILE A 38 60.37 7.85 16.46
N GLY A 39 59.25 8.16 17.12
CA GLY A 39 58.43 7.40 18.07
C GLY A 39 57.18 8.20 18.49
N THR A 40 56.01 7.58 18.66
CA THR A 40 55.45 6.96 19.89
C THR A 40 55.28 7.88 21.11
N PHE A 41 54.06 7.92 21.67
CA PHE A 41 53.75 7.59 23.08
C PHE A 41 52.23 7.34 23.29
N LEU A 42 51.89 6.25 23.98
CA LEU A 42 50.62 5.89 24.66
C LEU A 42 50.94 5.82 26.18
N PRO A 43 50.03 5.60 27.20
CA PRO A 43 48.61 5.15 27.18
C PRO A 43 47.65 5.68 28.32
N ARG A 44 46.37 5.19 28.29
CA ARG A 44 45.30 5.05 29.35
C ARG A 44 44.59 6.36 29.82
N THR A 45 43.26 6.46 29.97
CA THR A 45 42.25 5.62 30.67
C THR A 45 40.81 5.83 30.14
N ALA A 46 39.88 4.98 30.61
CA ALA A 46 38.47 4.83 30.27
C ALA A 46 37.50 6.02 30.50
N ALA A 47 36.35 5.93 29.82
CA ALA A 47 34.97 6.27 30.23
C ALA A 47 34.23 7.28 29.31
N GLU A 48 33.01 6.85 28.97
CA GLU A 48 31.82 7.63 28.62
C GLU A 48 31.70 8.26 27.21
N THR A 49 30.84 7.58 26.44
CA THR A 49 30.11 8.00 25.23
C THR A 49 29.54 9.41 25.30
N LEU A 50 29.97 10.26 24.37
CA LEU A 50 29.30 11.48 23.92
C LEU A 50 29.48 11.55 22.39
N ASP A 51 28.40 11.36 21.64
CA ASP A 51 28.33 11.66 20.21
C ASP A 51 28.17 13.18 20.04
N ASN A 52 29.23 13.82 19.58
CA ASN A 52 29.24 15.18 19.04
C ASN A 52 30.25 15.18 17.89
N GLU A 53 29.78 15.23 16.64
CA GLU A 53 30.62 15.72 15.55
C GLU A 53 29.87 16.79 14.75
N ALA A 54 30.52 17.94 14.70
CA ALA A 54 30.04 19.21 14.20
C ALA A 54 30.43 19.43 12.74
N LEU A 55 29.64 20.31 12.14
CA LEU A 55 29.82 21.01 10.87
C LEU A 55 31.27 21.44 10.59
N CYS A 56 31.76 21.16 9.38
CA CYS A 56 32.91 21.84 8.80
C CYS A 56 32.49 22.49 7.47
N THR A 57 32.29 23.80 7.51
CA THR A 57 32.23 24.69 6.35
C THR A 57 33.65 25.16 6.02
N HIS A 58 34.07 25.02 4.76
CA HIS A 58 35.29 25.64 4.26
C HIS A 58 34.97 26.72 3.23
N SER A 59 35.22 27.95 3.66
CA SER A 59 35.37 29.14 2.83
C SER A 59 36.75 29.12 2.17
N ILE A 60 36.81 29.27 0.85
CA ILE A 60 38.03 29.65 0.15
C ILE A 60 37.74 30.88 -0.72
N ARG A 61 38.32 32.00 -0.31
CA ARG A 61 38.55 33.21 -1.12
C ARG A 61 39.86 33.03 -1.90
N THR A 62 39.82 33.27 -3.21
CA THR A 62 40.93 33.77 -4.06
C THR A 62 40.22 34.51 -5.21
N GLY A 63 40.59 35.68 -5.73
CA GLY A 63 41.87 36.37 -5.84
C GLY A 63 42.01 36.76 -7.33
N LEU A 64 41.67 38.01 -7.69
CA LEU A 64 41.77 38.56 -9.05
C LEU A 64 43.23 38.82 -9.45
N SER A 65 43.62 38.50 -10.69
CA SER A 65 44.62 39.28 -11.46
C SER A 65 44.54 39.00 -12.97
N GLU A 66 44.74 40.05 -13.76
CA GLU A 66 44.53 40.23 -15.20
C GLU A 66 45.69 39.76 -16.12
N ASN A 67 45.42 39.88 -17.45
CA ASN A 67 46.28 39.79 -18.65
C ASN A 67 46.36 38.39 -19.31
N GLY A 68 46.12 38.19 -20.61
CA GLY A 68 45.72 39.05 -21.72
C GLY A 68 45.72 38.28 -23.06
N THR A 69 44.88 38.74 -23.99
CA THR A 69 44.96 38.68 -25.47
C THR A 69 44.73 37.38 -26.29
N ARG A 70 43.62 37.46 -27.07
CA ARG A 70 43.46 37.21 -28.54
C ARG A 70 43.49 35.77 -29.10
N ARG A 71 42.33 35.27 -29.54
CA ARG A 71 41.79 35.31 -30.94
C ARG A 71 40.61 34.33 -31.07
N SER A 72 39.47 34.81 -31.57
CA SER A 72 38.45 33.97 -32.22
C SER A 72 38.96 33.47 -33.57
N PRO A 73 38.39 32.37 -34.07
CA PRO A 73 37.47 32.55 -35.20
C PRO A 73 36.17 31.76 -35.04
N ASP A 74 35.11 32.33 -35.60
CA ASP A 74 33.83 31.67 -35.85
C ASP A 74 33.99 30.44 -36.75
N ALA A 75 33.32 29.34 -36.40
CA ALA A 75 32.74 28.40 -37.37
C ALA A 75 31.71 27.46 -36.69
N LEU A 76 30.44 27.66 -37.10
CA LEU A 76 29.33 26.73 -37.28
C LEU A 76 29.60 25.22 -37.05
N TYR A 77 28.73 24.54 -36.29
CA TYR A 77 28.31 23.16 -36.58
C TYR A 77 26.85 22.92 -36.15
N PHE A 78 25.97 22.75 -37.14
CA PHE A 78 24.68 22.07 -37.07
C PHE A 78 24.81 20.79 -37.93
N GLY A 79 24.22 19.68 -37.47
CA GLY A 79 23.50 18.75 -38.36
C GLY A 79 24.28 17.74 -39.22
N ALA A 80 23.96 16.47 -38.94
CA ALA A 80 23.57 15.42 -39.89
C ALA A 80 24.59 14.73 -40.83
N ALA A 81 24.43 13.40 -40.82
CA ALA A 81 24.47 12.47 -41.96
C ALA A 81 25.83 11.85 -42.38
N ASN A 82 25.93 10.52 -42.36
CA ASN A 82 25.45 9.74 -43.51
C ASN A 82 25.28 8.24 -43.24
N LEU A 83 24.17 7.75 -43.77
CA LEU A 83 23.71 6.37 -43.95
C LEU A 83 24.54 5.66 -45.03
N PRO A 84 24.37 4.33 -45.14
CA PRO A 84 24.12 3.71 -46.43
C PRO A 84 22.70 3.14 -46.48
N SER A 85 21.92 3.64 -47.43
CA SER A 85 20.64 3.11 -47.88
C SER A 85 20.87 2.18 -49.08
N PHE A 86 20.17 1.04 -49.11
CA PHE A 86 19.93 0.30 -50.35
C PHE A 86 18.41 0.19 -50.55
N VAL A 87 17.96 0.64 -51.71
CA VAL A 87 16.60 0.45 -52.25
C VAL A 87 16.74 -0.51 -53.42
N SER A 88 15.98 -1.61 -53.44
CA SER A 88 15.70 -2.33 -54.68
C SER A 88 14.20 -2.40 -54.90
N VAL A 89 13.79 -2.15 -56.14
CA VAL A 89 12.43 -2.30 -56.65
C VAL A 89 12.48 -3.50 -57.59
N GLY A 90 11.66 -4.51 -57.31
CA GLY A 90 11.37 -5.62 -58.21
C GLY A 90 9.91 -5.57 -58.64
N PRO A 91 9.59 -5.87 -59.92
CA PRO A 91 8.25 -5.75 -60.46
C PRO A 91 7.42 -6.96 -60.02
N ASP A 92 6.32 -6.73 -59.31
CA ASP A 92 5.06 -7.51 -59.40
C ASP A 92 4.06 -7.03 -58.31
N GLY A 93 3.49 -5.85 -58.54
CA GLY A 93 2.04 -5.62 -58.44
C GLY A 93 1.27 -5.72 -57.12
N ALA A 94 1.84 -6.04 -55.94
CA ALA A 94 1.09 -6.06 -54.68
C ALA A 94 1.93 -5.68 -53.44
N MET A 95 1.31 -4.93 -52.52
CA MET A 95 1.81 -4.33 -51.26
C MET A 95 2.65 -3.04 -51.37
N THR A 96 2.01 -1.92 -50.99
CA THR A 96 2.72 -0.75 -50.47
C THR A 96 2.82 -0.86 -48.96
N THR A 97 4.01 -1.19 -48.45
CA THR A 97 4.38 -0.93 -47.05
C THR A 97 5.53 0.06 -47.03
N VAL A 98 5.22 1.31 -46.64
CA VAL A 98 6.21 2.29 -46.20
C VAL A 98 6.04 2.42 -44.69
N MET A 99 7.04 1.93 -43.93
CA MET A 99 7.13 2.16 -42.48
C MET A 99 8.36 3.00 -42.18
N ILE A 100 8.12 4.26 -41.81
CA ILE A 100 9.05 5.14 -41.09
C ILE A 100 8.31 5.59 -39.83
N ARG A 101 8.69 5.13 -38.64
CA ARG A 101 8.35 5.82 -37.38
C ARG A 101 9.51 5.75 -36.40
N GLY A 102 10.29 6.85 -36.39
CA GLY A 102 11.17 7.19 -35.28
C GLY A 102 10.37 7.78 -34.11
N ILE A 103 10.79 7.50 -32.88
CA ILE A 103 10.26 8.09 -31.66
C ILE A 103 11.17 9.24 -31.21
N ASN A 104 10.52 10.37 -30.94
CA ASN A 104 10.94 11.62 -30.29
C ASN A 104 11.67 12.71 -31.09
N GLY A 105 10.93 13.79 -31.35
CA GLY A 105 11.40 15.12 -30.94
C GLY A 105 11.51 16.21 -32.01
N LEU A 106 10.42 16.59 -32.68
CA LEU A 106 10.24 17.99 -33.07
C LEU A 106 8.99 18.56 -32.39
N ALA A 107 9.22 19.58 -31.59
CA ALA A 107 8.24 20.56 -31.17
C ALA A 107 7.67 21.27 -32.41
N GLY A 108 6.54 20.78 -32.91
CA GLY A 108 5.43 21.70 -33.12
C GLY A 108 4.84 22.08 -31.75
N PRO A 109 4.04 23.15 -31.62
CA PRO A 109 3.42 23.48 -30.34
C PRO A 109 2.64 22.24 -29.85
N ARG A 110 3.11 21.62 -28.76
CA ARG A 110 2.36 20.54 -28.09
C ARG A 110 1.02 21.16 -27.63
N PRO A 111 -0.12 20.46 -27.72
CA PRO A 111 -1.34 20.97 -27.13
C PRO A 111 -1.09 21.30 -25.66
N SER A 112 -1.46 22.50 -25.23
CA SER A 112 -1.19 23.05 -23.90
C SER A 112 -2.08 22.38 -22.84
N GLY A 113 -1.67 21.23 -22.31
CA GLY A 113 -2.38 20.51 -21.23
C GLY A 113 -1.49 20.18 -20.02
N TYR A 114 -2.11 19.89 -18.89
CA TYR A 114 -1.49 19.39 -17.65
C TYR A 114 -1.94 17.95 -17.38
N ASP A 115 -1.13 17.12 -16.73
CA ASP A 115 -1.62 15.82 -16.26
C ASP A 115 -2.63 16.04 -15.14
N ILE A 116 -2.37 16.99 -14.24
CA ILE A 116 -3.28 17.31 -13.13
C ILE A 116 -3.26 18.80 -12.79
N VAL A 117 -4.43 19.33 -12.45
CA VAL A 117 -4.59 20.61 -11.74
C VAL A 117 -4.90 20.32 -10.28
N ILE A 118 -4.10 20.85 -9.37
CA ILE A 118 -4.28 20.73 -7.91
C ILE A 118 -4.68 22.11 -7.38
N VAL A 119 -5.82 22.18 -6.70
CA VAL A 119 -6.33 23.42 -6.09
C VAL A 119 -6.21 23.31 -4.58
N GLY A 120 -5.41 24.18 -3.97
CA GLY A 120 -5.14 24.18 -2.54
C GLY A 120 -3.79 23.54 -2.22
N ALA A 121 -2.94 24.27 -1.50
CA ALA A 121 -1.63 23.87 -1.03
C ALA A 121 -1.61 23.66 0.49
N GLY A 122 -2.66 23.01 1.01
CA GLY A 122 -2.61 22.34 2.32
C GLY A 122 -1.85 21.00 2.23
N PRO A 123 -1.75 20.25 3.35
CA PRO A 123 -0.95 19.03 3.43
C PRO A 123 -1.23 17.97 2.35
N VAL A 124 -2.50 17.77 1.99
CA VAL A 124 -2.90 16.81 0.96
C VAL A 124 -2.42 17.26 -0.43
N GLY A 125 -2.60 18.54 -0.77
CA GLY A 125 -2.23 19.07 -2.08
C GLY A 125 -0.72 19.11 -2.29
N ILE A 126 0.06 19.51 -1.27
CA ILE A 126 1.53 19.58 -1.38
C ILE A 126 2.16 18.19 -1.49
N LEU A 127 1.69 17.20 -0.74
CA LEU A 127 2.24 15.84 -0.84
C LEU A 127 1.88 15.21 -2.19
N LEU A 128 0.65 15.37 -2.67
CA LEU A 128 0.22 14.90 -3.98
C LEU A 128 1.06 15.52 -5.10
N SER A 129 1.26 16.84 -5.04
CA SER A 129 2.11 17.59 -5.97
C SER A 129 3.55 17.09 -5.96
N LEU A 130 4.13 16.86 -4.78
CA LEU A 130 5.49 16.34 -4.64
C LEU A 130 5.65 14.96 -5.29
N CYS A 131 4.77 14.01 -4.97
CA CYS A 131 4.81 12.66 -5.53
C CYS A 131 4.73 12.69 -7.05
N LEU A 132 3.71 13.37 -7.60
CA LEU A 132 3.49 13.40 -9.05
C LEU A 132 4.60 14.15 -9.79
N SER A 133 5.10 15.25 -9.23
CA SER A 133 6.21 16.01 -9.83
C SER A 133 7.49 15.17 -9.87
N ARG A 134 7.83 14.45 -8.80
CA ARG A 134 9.01 13.56 -8.76
C ARG A 134 8.90 12.38 -9.71
N TRP A 135 7.69 11.93 -10.02
CA TRP A 135 7.46 10.85 -10.99
C TRP A 135 7.32 11.37 -12.44
N GLY A 136 7.54 12.66 -12.67
CA GLY A 136 7.64 13.26 -14.00
C GLY A 136 6.32 13.74 -14.61
N TYR A 137 5.25 13.85 -13.82
CA TYR A 137 3.97 14.36 -14.29
C TYR A 137 3.95 15.89 -14.33
N LYS A 138 3.22 16.45 -15.29
CA LYS A 138 3.07 17.90 -15.45
C LYS A 138 1.94 18.41 -14.56
N VAL A 139 2.31 19.02 -13.44
CA VAL A 139 1.38 19.49 -12.39
C VAL A 139 1.16 21.01 -12.49
N LYS A 140 -0.11 21.46 -12.49
CA LYS A 140 -0.48 22.86 -12.21
C LYS A 140 -1.00 22.92 -10.78
N HIS A 141 -0.26 23.53 -9.87
CA HIS A 141 -0.68 23.65 -8.47
C HIS A 141 -0.93 25.12 -8.12
N ILE A 142 -2.13 25.42 -7.62
CA ILE A 142 -2.50 26.76 -7.19
C ILE A 142 -2.93 26.81 -5.72
N ASP A 143 -2.83 27.98 -5.08
CA ASP A 143 -3.39 28.25 -3.76
C ASP A 143 -3.82 29.72 -3.67
N ASN A 144 -4.92 29.99 -2.96
CA ASN A 144 -5.51 31.33 -2.87
C ASN A 144 -4.82 32.21 -1.81
N ARG A 145 -4.03 31.63 -0.90
CA ARG A 145 -3.28 32.41 0.08
C ARG A 145 -2.12 33.10 -0.62
N PRO A 146 -1.83 34.37 -0.28
CA PRO A 146 -0.74 35.13 -0.90
C PRO A 146 0.65 34.60 -0.50
N VAL A 147 0.76 33.99 0.67
CA VAL A 147 2.01 33.43 1.21
C VAL A 147 1.76 32.04 1.81
N PRO A 148 2.79 31.19 1.93
CA PRO A 148 2.72 29.95 2.73
C PRO A 148 2.28 30.23 4.17
N THR A 149 1.85 29.19 4.88
CA THR A 149 1.23 29.34 6.21
C THR A 149 2.15 30.07 7.20
N ALA A 150 1.78 31.31 7.55
CA ALA A 150 2.50 32.13 8.52
C ALA A 150 2.29 31.65 9.97
N THR A 151 1.07 31.22 10.31
CA THR A 151 0.71 30.62 11.60
C THR A 151 -0.07 29.32 11.40
N GLY A 152 0.47 28.21 11.89
CA GLY A 152 0.02 26.85 11.61
C GLY A 152 -1.14 26.38 12.48
N ARG A 153 -2.11 25.68 11.88
CA ARG A 153 -3.22 25.05 12.60
C ARG A 153 -2.88 23.64 13.07
N ALA A 154 -2.03 22.93 12.33
CA ALA A 154 -1.54 21.60 12.68
C ALA A 154 -0.06 21.61 13.07
N ASP A 155 0.35 20.69 13.94
CA ASP A 155 1.74 20.57 14.41
C ASP A 155 2.20 19.11 14.58
N GLY A 156 1.29 18.19 14.89
CA GLY A 156 1.61 16.78 15.13
C GLY A 156 1.79 15.92 13.88
N ILE A 157 2.96 15.29 13.77
CA ILE A 157 3.27 14.23 12.82
C ILE A 157 3.37 12.90 13.57
N GLN A 158 2.44 11.99 13.27
CA GLN A 158 2.32 10.69 13.92
C GLN A 158 3.38 9.69 13.44
N PRO A 159 3.70 8.61 14.21
CA PRO A 159 4.70 7.61 13.85
C PRO A 159 4.61 7.13 12.39
N ARG A 160 3.42 6.74 11.92
CA ARG A 160 3.26 6.26 10.54
C ARG A 160 3.53 7.34 9.50
N SER A 161 3.16 8.59 9.77
CA SER A 161 3.48 9.72 8.90
C SER A 161 4.99 9.99 8.85
N ILE A 162 5.71 9.82 9.97
CA ILE A 162 7.19 9.92 9.98
C ILE A 162 7.80 8.88 9.02
N GLU A 163 7.24 7.67 8.93
CA GLU A 163 7.68 6.65 7.97
C GLU A 163 7.39 7.04 6.53
N ILE A 164 6.19 7.56 6.25
CA ILE A 164 5.85 8.09 4.91
C ILE A 164 6.84 9.18 4.51
N LEU A 165 7.10 10.15 5.40
CA LEU A 165 8.08 11.21 5.17
C LEU A 165 9.50 10.65 5.03
N ARG A 166 9.85 9.58 5.73
CA ARG A 166 11.15 8.91 5.59
C ARG A 166 11.30 8.29 4.19
N ASN A 167 10.26 7.62 3.69
CA ASN A 167 10.24 7.00 2.36
C ASN A 167 10.21 8.04 1.24
N LEU A 168 9.72 9.26 1.52
CA LEU A 168 9.84 10.43 0.65
C LEU A 168 11.18 11.20 0.81
N GLY A 169 12.09 10.77 1.70
CA GLY A 169 13.35 11.45 1.95
C GLY A 169 13.25 12.75 2.77
N LEU A 170 12.07 13.06 3.31
CA LEU A 170 11.76 14.30 4.02
C LEU A 170 12.04 14.26 5.52
N LYS A 171 12.13 13.06 6.13
CA LYS A 171 12.35 12.93 7.59
C LYS A 171 13.57 13.73 8.08
N ARG A 172 14.68 13.77 7.33
CA ARG A 172 15.88 14.51 7.75
C ARG A 172 15.61 16.01 7.83
N ALA A 173 14.93 16.57 6.83
CA ALA A 173 14.56 17.98 6.83
C ALA A 173 13.52 18.30 7.93
N LEU A 174 12.59 17.38 8.22
CA LEU A 174 11.70 17.50 9.38
C LEU A 174 12.49 17.60 10.69
N MET A 175 13.45 16.69 10.91
CA MET A 175 14.24 16.66 12.14
C MET A 175 15.21 17.84 12.28
N ALA A 176 15.64 18.45 11.17
CA ALA A 176 16.48 19.64 11.18
C ALA A 176 15.77 20.88 11.76
N ASN A 177 14.44 20.84 11.89
CA ASN A 177 13.65 21.89 12.55
C ASN A 177 13.50 21.67 14.06
N GLU A 178 14.22 20.69 14.63
CA GLU A 178 14.20 20.36 16.07
C GLU A 178 12.78 20.20 16.64
N PRO A 179 11.95 19.30 16.06
CA PRO A 179 10.60 19.09 16.54
C PRO A 179 10.61 18.62 18.00
N ALA A 180 9.65 19.08 18.80
CA ALA A 180 9.39 18.49 20.10
C ALA A 180 8.93 17.04 19.90
N LYS A 181 9.56 16.10 20.61
CA LYS A 181 9.29 14.66 20.47
C LYS A 181 8.51 14.16 21.68
N VAL A 182 7.28 13.76 21.46
CA VAL A 182 6.42 13.25 22.53
C VAL A 182 6.50 11.73 22.57
N PHE A 183 7.16 11.23 23.62
CA PHE A 183 7.25 9.80 23.93
C PHE A 183 6.23 9.35 24.98
N ASP A 184 5.78 10.27 25.82
CA ASP A 184 4.96 10.00 27.01
C ASP A 184 3.85 11.06 27.11
N VAL A 185 2.73 10.68 27.72
CA VAL A 185 1.55 11.51 27.97
C VAL A 185 1.24 11.47 29.46
N ALA A 186 1.25 12.63 30.12
CA ALA A 186 0.86 12.73 31.52
C ALA A 186 -0.65 13.01 31.64
N PHE A 187 -1.26 12.43 32.67
CA PHE A 187 -2.68 12.65 33.02
C PHE A 187 -2.76 13.32 34.38
N TRP A 188 -3.57 14.37 34.46
CA TRP A 188 -3.78 15.19 35.64
C TRP A 188 -5.27 15.32 35.92
N ASP A 189 -5.67 15.06 37.15
CA ASP A 189 -7.06 15.08 37.60
C ASP A 189 -7.21 15.91 38.89
N PRO A 190 -8.45 16.30 39.26
CA PRO A 190 -8.71 16.96 40.53
C PRO A 190 -8.24 16.12 41.73
N LEU A 191 -7.67 16.77 42.74
CA LEU A 191 -7.29 16.12 44.00
C LEU A 191 -8.49 15.47 44.70
N PRO A 192 -8.38 14.21 45.17
CA PRO A 192 -9.42 13.57 45.97
C PRO A 192 -9.72 14.38 47.24
N GLY A 193 -10.90 15.00 47.32
CA GLY A 193 -11.37 15.74 48.50
C GLY A 193 -10.77 17.13 48.69
N GLY A 194 -10.16 17.74 47.68
CA GLY A 194 -9.48 19.04 47.81
C GLY A 194 -9.70 20.00 46.64
N LYS A 195 -8.95 21.12 46.66
CA LYS A 195 -8.85 22.09 45.56
C LYS A 195 -7.50 21.93 44.86
N GLY A 196 -7.52 21.81 43.54
CA GLY A 196 -6.33 21.74 42.69
C GLY A 196 -6.17 20.39 41.99
N ILE A 197 -5.11 20.27 41.20
CA ILE A 197 -4.85 19.09 40.35
C ILE A 197 -3.62 18.30 40.81
N HIS A 198 -3.60 17.00 40.55
CA HIS A 198 -2.44 16.14 40.73
C HIS A 198 -2.27 15.16 39.57
N ARG A 199 -1.03 14.72 39.35
CA ARG A 199 -0.73 13.70 38.35
C ARG A 199 -1.26 12.35 38.78
N THR A 200 -2.11 11.74 37.97
CA THR A 200 -2.65 10.39 38.18
C THR A 200 -1.81 9.32 37.51
N GLY A 201 -1.08 9.67 36.45
CA GLY A 201 -0.08 8.79 35.86
C GLY A 201 0.48 9.28 34.54
N ASN A 202 1.31 8.43 33.95
CA ASN A 202 1.97 8.64 32.67
C ASN A 202 1.70 7.46 31.75
N TRP A 203 1.65 7.70 30.44
CA TRP A 203 1.49 6.66 29.45
C TRP A 203 2.26 6.92 28.15
N PRO A 204 2.97 5.90 27.61
CA PRO A 204 3.65 6.05 26.32
C PRO A 204 2.72 6.56 25.22
N SER A 205 3.11 7.64 24.55
CA SER A 205 2.36 8.20 23.41
C SER A 205 2.24 7.20 22.26
N CYS A 206 3.22 6.31 22.13
CA CYS A 206 3.17 5.15 21.23
C CYS A 206 3.50 3.90 22.04
N PRO A 207 2.50 3.09 22.41
CA PRO A 207 2.72 1.88 23.19
C PRO A 207 3.65 0.87 22.49
N ARG A 208 4.40 0.11 23.27
CA ARG A 208 5.38 -0.87 22.75
C ARG A 208 4.78 -1.98 21.90
N PHE A 209 3.48 -2.27 21.99
CA PHE A 209 2.86 -3.27 21.12
C PHE A 209 2.77 -2.80 19.66
N ILE A 210 2.72 -1.49 19.41
CA ILE A 210 2.79 -0.93 18.06
C ILE A 210 4.23 -1.03 17.57
N ASP A 211 4.41 -1.72 16.44
CA ASP A 211 5.72 -1.92 15.86
C ASP A 211 6.09 -0.77 14.95
N THR A 212 6.86 0.17 15.49
CA THR A 212 7.33 1.34 14.76
C THR A 212 8.77 1.68 15.11
N ARG A 213 9.51 2.18 14.11
CA ARG A 213 10.87 2.71 14.30
C ARG A 213 10.89 4.09 14.95
N PHE A 214 9.76 4.80 14.93
CA PHE A 214 9.64 6.17 15.39
C PHE A 214 8.54 6.26 16.46
N PRO A 215 8.78 5.73 17.68
CA PRO A 215 7.76 5.62 18.74
C PRO A 215 7.50 6.96 19.44
N PHE A 216 7.32 8.03 18.66
CA PHE A 216 7.05 9.37 19.14
C PHE A 216 6.22 10.16 18.13
N THR A 217 5.45 11.12 18.63
CA THR A 217 4.86 12.17 17.79
C THR A 217 5.86 13.31 17.66
N ALA A 218 6.13 13.77 16.44
CA ALA A 218 6.95 14.96 16.20
C ALA A 218 6.06 16.20 16.08
N LEU A 219 6.30 17.20 16.92
CA LEU A 219 5.53 18.45 16.97
C LEU A 219 6.37 19.60 16.45
N VAL A 220 5.92 20.22 15.36
CA VAL A 220 6.61 21.36 14.73
C VAL A 220 5.63 22.24 13.97
N HIS A 221 5.92 23.55 13.89
CA HIS A 221 5.08 24.50 13.16
C HIS A 221 4.79 24.06 11.72
N GLN A 222 3.51 24.08 11.33
CA GLN A 222 3.04 23.73 9.98
C GLN A 222 3.82 24.42 8.86
N GLY A 223 4.14 25.71 9.02
CA GLY A 223 4.88 26.48 8.00
C GLY A 223 6.29 25.92 7.74
N LYS A 224 6.96 25.35 8.75
CA LYS A 224 8.27 24.68 8.58
C LYS A 224 8.12 23.37 7.80
N ILE A 225 7.04 22.64 8.05
CA ILE A 225 6.69 21.41 7.31
C ILE A 225 6.37 21.75 5.86
N GLU A 226 5.50 22.74 5.62
CA GLU A 226 5.14 23.20 4.27
C GLU A 226 6.37 23.64 3.50
N LYS A 227 7.26 24.44 4.10
CA LYS A 227 8.51 24.88 3.47
C LYS A 227 9.36 23.71 2.98
N MET A 228 9.54 22.68 3.81
CA MET A 228 10.26 21.47 3.42
C MET A 228 9.64 20.79 2.17
N PHE A 229 8.31 20.75 2.06
CA PHE A 229 7.66 20.23 0.86
C PHE A 229 7.87 21.15 -0.35
N LEU A 230 7.71 22.46 -0.18
CA LEU A 230 7.90 23.45 -1.25
C LEU A 230 9.29 23.35 -1.86
N ASP A 231 10.33 23.32 -1.03
CA ASP A 231 11.72 23.22 -1.48
C ASP A 231 11.95 21.96 -2.34
N GLU A 232 11.27 20.85 -2.05
CA GLU A 232 11.38 19.59 -2.79
C GLU A 232 10.51 19.52 -4.05
N ILE A 233 9.34 20.18 -4.05
CA ILE A 233 8.49 20.34 -5.23
C ILE A 233 9.20 21.21 -6.27
N GLU A 234 9.86 22.28 -5.84
CA GLU A 234 10.63 23.17 -6.72
C GLU A 234 11.83 22.45 -7.34
N LYS A 235 12.55 21.62 -6.57
CA LYS A 235 13.62 20.75 -7.12
C LYS A 235 13.12 19.77 -8.17
N ALA A 236 11.85 19.36 -8.09
CA ALA A 236 11.20 18.52 -9.10
C ALA A 236 10.67 19.31 -10.32
N GLY A 237 10.82 20.64 -10.34
CA GLY A 237 10.45 21.50 -11.46
C GLY A 237 9.01 22.04 -11.45
N THR A 238 8.28 21.86 -10.34
CA THR A 238 6.91 22.37 -10.16
C THR A 238 6.92 23.57 -9.22
N PHE A 239 6.09 24.57 -9.50
CA PHE A 239 5.91 25.74 -8.62
C PHE A 239 4.43 25.88 -8.27
N ILE A 240 4.17 26.27 -7.02
CA ILE A 240 2.80 26.53 -6.58
C ILE A 240 2.47 28.01 -6.82
N GLN A 241 1.51 28.25 -7.70
CA GLN A 241 1.08 29.58 -8.12
C GLN A 241 0.14 30.21 -7.08
N ARG A 242 0.47 31.41 -6.63
CA ARG A 242 -0.25 32.18 -5.61
C ARG A 242 -0.30 33.67 -5.96
N PRO A 243 -1.29 34.43 -5.46
CA PRO A 243 -2.59 33.99 -4.95
C PRO A 243 -3.55 33.70 -6.12
N TRP A 244 -3.94 32.44 -6.28
CA TRP A 244 -4.81 31.99 -7.36
C TRP A 244 -5.94 31.11 -6.83
N THR A 245 -7.14 31.24 -7.40
CA THR A 245 -8.30 30.43 -7.03
C THR A 245 -8.95 29.82 -8.27
N ILE A 246 -9.74 28.77 -8.08
CA ILE A 246 -10.58 28.19 -9.12
C ILE A 246 -11.91 28.96 -9.16
N VAL A 247 -12.41 29.24 -10.37
CA VAL A 247 -13.70 29.91 -10.55
C VAL A 247 -14.68 29.10 -11.40
N ASP A 248 -14.18 28.16 -12.20
CA ASP A 248 -15.01 27.25 -12.98
C ASP A 248 -14.22 25.98 -13.32
N PHE A 249 -14.94 24.89 -13.56
CA PHE A 249 -14.39 23.72 -14.25
C PHE A 249 -15.51 22.94 -14.94
N LYS A 250 -15.13 22.23 -15.99
CA LYS A 250 -16.01 21.34 -16.73
C LYS A 250 -15.24 20.12 -17.20
N ASN A 251 -15.74 18.94 -16.90
CA ASN A 251 -15.34 17.73 -17.61
C ASN A 251 -16.16 17.66 -18.90
N SER A 252 -15.62 18.19 -20.00
CA SER A 252 -16.38 18.34 -21.26
C SER A 252 -16.34 17.08 -22.11
N GLY A 253 -15.40 16.16 -21.86
CA GLY A 253 -15.17 14.95 -22.66
C GLY A 253 -14.83 15.20 -24.13
N ARG A 254 -14.72 16.46 -24.56
CA ARG A 254 -14.49 16.87 -25.95
C ARG A 254 -13.06 16.60 -26.39
N ASP A 255 -12.11 16.81 -25.48
CA ASP A 255 -10.71 16.45 -25.64
C ASP A 255 -10.48 15.13 -24.92
N VAL A 256 -10.22 14.06 -25.68
CA VAL A 256 -10.02 12.71 -25.13
C VAL A 256 -8.75 12.65 -24.28
N ALA A 257 -7.73 13.45 -24.61
CA ALA A 257 -6.46 13.48 -23.89
C ALA A 257 -6.55 14.35 -22.63
N TYR A 258 -7.16 15.54 -22.70
CA TYR A 258 -7.31 16.47 -21.58
C TYR A 258 -8.77 16.92 -21.38
N PRO A 259 -9.64 16.02 -20.88
CA PRO A 259 -11.08 16.23 -20.86
C PRO A 259 -11.56 17.26 -19.82
N VAL A 260 -10.71 17.62 -18.84
CA VAL A 260 -11.05 18.56 -17.77
C VAL A 260 -10.58 19.97 -18.14
N GLU A 261 -11.52 20.89 -18.35
CA GLU A 261 -11.28 22.32 -18.53
C GLU A 261 -11.40 23.02 -17.18
N VAL A 262 -10.40 23.79 -16.78
CA VAL A 262 -10.36 24.47 -15.48
C VAL A 262 -10.08 25.96 -15.69
N SER A 263 -10.92 26.82 -15.11
CA SER A 263 -10.75 28.27 -15.12
C SER A 263 -10.19 28.73 -13.79
N LEU A 264 -9.00 29.33 -13.84
CA LEU A 264 -8.24 29.80 -12.68
C LEU A 264 -8.18 31.32 -12.69
N LYS A 265 -8.30 31.96 -11.54
CA LYS A 265 -8.29 33.42 -11.41
C LYS A 265 -7.16 33.87 -10.49
N CYS A 266 -6.33 34.80 -10.98
CA CYS A 266 -5.39 35.54 -10.15
C CYS A 266 -6.15 36.51 -9.25
N LEU A 267 -5.91 36.45 -7.94
CA LEU A 267 -6.59 37.33 -6.99
C LEU A 267 -6.03 38.77 -7.00
N ASP A 268 -4.76 38.94 -7.37
CA ASP A 268 -4.13 40.26 -7.44
C ASP A 268 -4.53 41.03 -8.69
N THR A 269 -4.53 40.37 -9.85
CA THR A 269 -4.74 41.02 -11.16
C THR A 269 -6.13 40.82 -11.74
N ASN A 270 -6.94 39.94 -11.14
CA ASN A 270 -8.22 39.45 -11.68
C ASN A 270 -8.12 38.75 -13.06
N VAL A 271 -6.92 38.47 -13.56
CA VAL A 271 -6.71 37.72 -14.81
C VAL A 271 -7.25 36.30 -14.66
N ILE A 272 -7.98 35.83 -15.67
CA ILE A 272 -8.48 34.47 -15.77
C ILE A 272 -7.61 33.67 -16.75
N GLU A 273 -7.11 32.53 -16.30
CA GLU A 273 -6.35 31.55 -17.09
C GLU A 273 -7.19 30.27 -17.23
N ASN A 274 -7.43 29.85 -18.48
CA ASN A 274 -8.12 28.60 -18.77
C ASN A 274 -7.09 27.53 -19.14
N VAL A 275 -7.09 26.42 -18.41
CA VAL A 275 -6.19 25.30 -18.62
C VAL A 275 -6.96 24.01 -18.88
N ARG A 276 -6.34 23.07 -19.60
CA ARG A 276 -6.86 21.72 -19.79
C ARG A 276 -6.01 20.72 -19.01
N ALA A 277 -6.66 19.72 -18.43
CA ALA A 277 -5.99 18.67 -17.68
C ALA A 277 -6.63 17.29 -17.84
N LYS A 278 -5.88 16.24 -17.51
CA LYS A 278 -6.44 14.89 -17.38
C LYS A 278 -7.23 14.73 -16.10
N TYR A 279 -6.79 15.38 -15.02
CA TYR A 279 -7.38 15.30 -13.70
C TYR A 279 -7.49 16.68 -13.02
N LEU A 280 -8.48 16.83 -12.15
CA LEU A 280 -8.60 17.95 -11.22
C LEU A 280 -8.66 17.40 -9.79
N PHE A 281 -7.86 17.95 -8.89
CA PHE A 281 -7.87 17.61 -7.48
C PHE A 281 -8.18 18.85 -6.62
N SER A 282 -9.20 18.76 -5.76
CA SER A 282 -9.51 19.77 -4.76
C SER A 282 -8.94 19.39 -3.39
N GLY A 283 -7.95 20.15 -2.95
CA GLY A 283 -7.43 20.22 -1.58
C GLY A 283 -7.72 21.57 -0.92
N GLU A 284 -8.84 22.22 -1.29
CA GLU A 284 -9.25 23.57 -0.84
C GLU A 284 -9.70 23.63 0.63
N GLY A 285 -9.92 22.47 1.24
CA GLY A 285 -10.39 22.32 2.62
C GLY A 285 -11.89 22.49 2.79
N ALA A 286 -12.33 22.79 4.02
CA ALA A 286 -13.74 22.72 4.42
C ALA A 286 -14.72 23.56 3.58
N ARG A 287 -14.24 24.61 2.88
CA ARG A 287 -15.04 25.47 1.98
C ARG A 287 -14.67 25.24 0.50
N SER A 288 -14.55 23.98 0.10
CA SER A 288 -14.19 23.61 -1.28
C SER A 288 -15.22 24.09 -2.29
N PHE A 289 -14.77 24.93 -3.25
CA PHE A 289 -15.57 25.36 -4.40
C PHE A 289 -15.93 24.16 -5.27
N VAL A 290 -14.98 23.24 -5.49
CA VAL A 290 -15.21 22.06 -6.32
C VAL A 290 -16.34 21.21 -5.74
N ARG A 291 -16.33 20.98 -4.42
CA ARG A 291 -17.40 20.22 -3.74
C ARG A 291 -18.77 20.88 -3.91
N GLU A 292 -18.84 22.19 -3.69
CA GLU A 292 -20.08 22.96 -3.81
C GLU A 292 -20.61 22.94 -5.25
N LYS A 293 -19.74 23.18 -6.24
CA LYS A 293 -20.12 23.16 -7.66
C LYS A 293 -20.66 21.81 -8.10
N LEU A 294 -20.15 20.72 -7.52
CA LEU A 294 -20.61 19.36 -7.80
C LEU A 294 -21.90 18.99 -7.04
N GLY A 295 -22.39 19.86 -6.16
CA GLY A 295 -23.56 19.58 -5.33
C GLY A 295 -23.34 18.44 -4.32
N ILE A 296 -22.09 18.15 -3.96
CA ILE A 296 -21.75 17.06 -3.04
C ILE A 296 -21.98 17.54 -1.60
N GLY A 297 -22.96 16.96 -0.91
CA GLY A 297 -23.26 17.28 0.47
C GLY A 297 -22.19 16.81 1.46
N MET A 298 -22.11 17.46 2.63
CA MET A 298 -21.41 16.94 3.80
C MET A 298 -22.42 16.52 4.87
N THR A 299 -22.25 15.31 5.40
CA THR A 299 -22.98 14.82 6.57
C THR A 299 -22.18 15.16 7.82
N TYR A 300 -22.80 15.88 8.75
CA TYR A 300 -22.20 16.22 10.04
C TYR A 300 -22.75 15.30 11.13
N LYS A 301 -21.88 14.73 11.97
CA LYS A 301 -22.29 13.98 13.17
C LYS A 301 -22.40 14.96 14.35
N ASP A 302 -23.55 14.92 15.05
CA ASP A 302 -24.08 15.77 16.14
C ASP A 302 -23.30 16.99 16.67
N GLN A 303 -24.05 18.08 16.89
CA GLN A 303 -23.61 19.44 17.27
C GLN A 303 -23.19 19.62 18.75
N ILE A 304 -22.54 18.65 19.41
CA ILE A 304 -21.97 18.96 20.74
C ILE A 304 -20.73 19.84 20.55
N SER A 305 -20.97 21.15 20.57
CA SER A 305 -19.95 22.15 20.30
C SER A 305 -19.26 22.57 21.59
N PHE A 306 -18.29 21.74 22.03
CA PHE A 306 -17.27 22.24 22.95
C PHE A 306 -16.47 23.32 22.24
N VAL A 307 -16.38 24.50 22.83
CA VAL A 307 -15.55 25.60 22.31
C VAL A 307 -14.19 25.55 23.01
N TRP A 308 -13.15 25.39 22.19
CA TRP A 308 -11.77 25.34 22.65
C TRP A 308 -11.04 26.59 22.16
N GLY A 309 -10.36 27.26 23.09
CA GLY A 309 -9.33 28.24 22.78
C GLY A 309 -8.02 27.49 22.56
N VAL A 310 -7.28 27.84 21.52
CA VAL A 310 -5.93 27.34 21.27
C VAL A 310 -4.97 28.50 21.28
N MET A 311 -3.89 28.37 22.02
CA MET A 311 -2.88 29.40 22.17
C MET A 311 -1.49 28.80 22.06
N ASP A 312 -0.67 29.40 21.20
CA ASP A 312 0.75 29.09 21.03
C ASP A 312 1.55 30.23 21.66
N GLY A 313 2.43 29.89 22.59
CA GLY A 313 3.24 30.90 23.26
C GLY A 313 4.34 30.31 24.13
N VAL A 314 5.21 31.18 24.61
CA VAL A 314 6.20 30.82 25.65
C VAL A 314 5.62 31.25 26.99
N VAL A 315 5.63 30.32 27.95
CA VAL A 315 5.01 30.52 29.26
C VAL A 315 6.02 30.40 30.38
N ARG A 316 5.81 31.16 31.45
CA ARG A 316 6.44 30.99 32.76
C ARG A 316 5.44 30.30 33.67
N THR A 317 5.82 29.15 34.22
CA THR A 317 4.95 28.36 35.07
C THR A 317 5.77 27.49 36.00
N ASP A 318 5.22 27.19 37.18
CA ASP A 318 5.72 26.16 38.09
C ASP A 318 5.04 24.80 37.87
N PHE A 319 4.16 24.68 36.87
CA PHE A 319 3.54 23.41 36.48
C PHE A 319 4.61 22.46 35.94
N PRO A 320 4.84 21.30 36.58
CA PRO A 320 6.02 20.48 36.32
C PRO A 320 6.02 19.81 34.94
N ASP A 321 4.85 19.60 34.34
CA ASP A 321 4.70 18.86 33.08
C ASP A 321 4.39 19.77 31.87
N ILE A 322 4.70 21.08 31.93
CA ILE A 322 4.41 22.01 30.83
C ILE A 322 5.11 21.66 29.51
N GLN A 323 6.25 20.97 29.58
CA GLN A 323 7.02 20.48 28.42
C GLN A 323 6.68 19.02 28.04
N THR A 324 5.71 18.40 28.73
CA THR A 324 5.23 17.06 28.45
C THR A 324 3.84 17.18 27.81
N LYS A 325 3.51 16.32 26.84
CA LYS A 325 2.12 16.25 26.37
C LYS A 325 1.28 15.82 27.57
N CYS A 326 0.29 16.61 27.96
CA CYS A 326 -0.56 16.20 29.07
C CYS A 326 -2.01 16.61 28.88
N THR A 327 -2.89 15.79 29.46
CA THR A 327 -4.32 16.06 29.57
C THR A 327 -4.60 16.41 31.01
N ILE A 328 -5.17 17.59 31.22
CA ILE A 328 -5.47 18.16 32.53
C ILE A 328 -6.98 18.28 32.65
N HIS A 329 -7.52 17.70 33.70
CA HIS A 329 -8.90 17.87 34.12
C HIS A 329 -8.94 18.59 35.47
N SER A 330 -9.82 19.58 35.58
CA SER A 330 -10.07 20.33 36.81
C SER A 330 -11.57 20.60 36.94
N ASP A 331 -12.00 21.01 38.14
CA ASP A 331 -13.37 21.50 38.36
C ASP A 331 -13.71 22.76 37.54
N SER A 332 -12.69 23.47 37.03
CA SER A 332 -12.84 24.69 36.23
C SER A 332 -12.79 24.43 34.71
N GLY A 333 -12.65 23.17 34.28
CA GLY A 333 -12.52 22.78 32.88
C GLY A 333 -11.26 21.98 32.59
N SER A 334 -10.98 21.76 31.31
CA SER A 334 -9.87 20.91 30.84
C SER A 334 -8.86 21.68 29.99
N ILE A 335 -7.58 21.30 30.10
CA ILE A 335 -6.50 21.76 29.23
C ILE A 335 -5.81 20.56 28.59
N MET A 336 -5.43 20.65 27.32
CA MET A 336 -4.43 19.78 26.72
C MET A 336 -3.18 20.59 26.40
N VAL A 337 -2.06 20.18 26.98
CA VAL A 337 -0.74 20.77 26.76
C VAL A 337 -0.03 20.01 25.66
N ILE A 338 0.47 20.74 24.67
CA ILE A 338 1.23 20.21 23.53
C ILE A 338 2.57 20.94 23.49
N PRO A 339 3.70 20.28 23.83
CA PRO A 339 5.00 20.92 23.77
C PRO A 339 5.40 21.19 22.31
N ARG A 340 6.03 22.33 22.05
CA ARG A 340 6.43 22.76 20.71
C ARG A 340 7.92 23.07 20.69
N GLU A 341 8.45 23.24 19.48
CA GLU A 341 9.82 23.65 19.26
C GLU A 341 10.12 25.02 19.89
N GLU A 342 11.39 25.36 20.08
CA GLU A 342 11.83 26.68 20.59
C GLU A 342 11.24 27.07 21.97
N ASN A 343 11.06 26.08 22.86
CA ASN A 343 10.44 26.20 24.19
C ASN A 343 9.00 26.72 24.19
N MET A 344 8.34 26.75 23.03
CA MET A 344 6.94 27.12 22.91
C MET A 344 6.06 25.98 23.42
N VAL A 345 4.86 26.33 23.87
CA VAL A 345 3.80 25.37 24.19
C VAL A 345 2.51 25.79 23.50
N ARG A 346 1.73 24.80 23.09
CA ARG A 346 0.37 24.97 22.60
C ARG A 346 -0.59 24.48 23.67
N LEU A 347 -1.51 25.35 24.09
CA LEU A 347 -2.53 25.05 25.07
C LEU A 347 -3.90 25.02 24.39
N TYR A 348 -4.56 23.87 24.44
CA TYR A 348 -5.98 23.75 24.11
C TYR A 348 -6.76 23.91 25.42
N VAL A 349 -7.50 25.00 25.56
CA VAL A 349 -8.22 25.39 26.78
C VAL A 349 -9.71 25.30 26.53
N GLN A 350 -10.44 24.55 27.37
CA GLN A 350 -11.88 24.46 27.29
C GLN A 350 -12.52 25.76 27.81
N ILE A 351 -13.25 26.50 26.96
CA ILE A 351 -13.83 27.80 27.32
C ILE A 351 -15.31 27.69 27.69
N ALA A 352 -16.08 26.90 26.94
CA ALA A 352 -17.51 26.71 27.18
C ALA A 352 -18.01 25.38 26.64
N SER A 353 -19.06 24.86 27.28
CA SER A 353 -19.90 23.77 26.78
C SER A 353 -21.36 24.10 27.07
N SER A 354 -22.22 24.07 26.05
CA SER A 354 -23.67 24.21 26.21
C SER A 354 -24.40 23.14 25.41
N THR A 355 -25.52 22.66 25.94
CA THR A 355 -26.48 21.78 25.25
C THR A 355 -27.71 22.54 24.76
N ASP A 356 -27.69 23.87 24.88
CA ASP A 356 -28.80 24.75 24.51
C ASP A 356 -28.90 24.91 22.98
N PRO A 357 -30.06 24.60 22.35
CA PRO A 357 -30.28 24.73 20.91
C PRO A 357 -30.07 26.15 20.36
N ASP A 358 -30.24 27.19 21.18
CA ASP A 358 -30.09 28.61 20.79
C ASP A 358 -28.68 29.16 21.07
N TRP A 359 -27.78 28.33 21.61
CA TRP A 359 -26.42 28.75 21.91
C TRP A 359 -25.59 28.87 20.62
N SER A 360 -24.97 30.04 20.42
CA SER A 360 -24.09 30.25 19.28
C SER A 360 -22.64 29.84 19.61
N PRO A 361 -22.12 28.73 19.03
CA PRO A 361 -20.72 28.33 19.15
C PRO A 361 -19.71 29.33 18.54
N ARG A 362 -20.20 30.42 17.94
CA ARG A 362 -19.38 31.48 17.33
C ARG A 362 -19.03 32.62 18.29
N LYS A 363 -19.45 32.59 19.56
CA LYS A 363 -18.93 33.53 20.57
C LYS A 363 -17.43 33.29 20.76
N THR A 364 -16.63 34.16 20.19
CA THR A 364 -15.17 34.16 20.31
C THR A 364 -14.77 34.65 21.69
N ALA A 365 -13.85 33.95 22.36
CA ALA A 365 -13.14 34.48 23.52
C ALA A 365 -11.88 35.24 23.08
N THR A 366 -11.56 36.31 23.79
CA THR A 366 -10.30 37.06 23.69
C THR A 366 -9.13 36.20 24.20
N ALA A 367 -7.90 36.57 23.83
CA ALA A 367 -6.72 35.85 24.31
C ALA A 367 -6.63 35.91 25.85
N GLU A 368 -6.95 37.05 26.43
CA GLU A 368 -6.96 37.31 27.87
C GLU A 368 -7.99 36.42 28.58
N GLU A 369 -9.19 36.27 28.04
CA GLU A 369 -10.20 35.35 28.59
C GLU A 369 -9.73 33.89 28.57
N VAL A 370 -9.07 33.46 27.48
CA VAL A 370 -8.49 32.10 27.38
C VAL A 370 -7.39 31.90 28.43
N GLN A 371 -6.54 32.91 28.64
CA GLN A 371 -5.48 32.89 29.66
C GLN A 371 -6.04 32.81 31.07
N GLU A 372 -7.09 33.58 31.38
CA GLU A 372 -7.74 33.57 32.69
C GLU A 372 -8.42 32.23 32.98
N VAL A 373 -9.03 31.59 31.98
CA VAL A 373 -9.56 30.23 32.14
C VAL A 373 -8.41 29.24 32.37
N ALA A 374 -7.31 29.35 31.63
CA ALA A 374 -6.17 28.47 31.81
C ALA A 374 -5.54 28.58 33.21
N LYS A 375 -5.39 29.80 33.74
CA LYS A 375 -4.93 30.07 35.12
C LYS A 375 -5.82 29.42 36.18
N LYS A 376 -7.14 29.39 35.96
CA LYS A 376 -8.11 28.74 36.88
C LYS A 376 -7.98 27.22 36.85
N ILE A 377 -7.88 26.64 35.64
CA ILE A 377 -7.75 25.18 35.47
C ILE A 377 -6.44 24.66 36.06
N LEU A 378 -5.34 25.41 35.94
CA LEU A 378 -4.01 24.99 36.40
C LEU A 378 -3.77 25.13 37.90
N GLN A 379 -4.72 25.68 38.68
CA GLN A 379 -4.53 25.82 40.13
C GLN A 379 -4.14 24.47 40.78
N PRO A 380 -3.16 24.44 41.71
CA PRO A 380 -2.51 25.59 42.37
C PRO A 380 -1.29 26.16 41.62
N TYR A 381 -0.99 25.67 40.43
CA TYR A 381 0.18 26.09 39.65
C TYR A 381 -0.05 27.46 39.00
N SER A 382 1.02 28.27 38.95
CA SER A 382 1.04 29.58 38.29
C SER A 382 1.30 29.42 36.79
N ILE A 383 0.70 30.27 35.95
CA ILE A 383 1.05 30.36 34.54
C ILE A 383 0.91 31.80 34.03
N GLU A 384 1.95 32.29 33.35
CA GLU A 384 2.00 33.59 32.69
C GLU A 384 2.60 33.43 31.29
N TRP A 385 2.22 34.30 30.35
CA TRP A 385 2.71 34.26 28.97
C TRP A 385 3.76 35.34 28.77
N ASP A 386 4.97 34.93 28.40
CA ASP A 386 6.03 35.85 27.98
C ASP A 386 5.75 36.39 26.58
N ARG A 387 5.19 35.54 25.71
CA ARG A 387 4.72 35.91 24.39
C ARG A 387 3.60 34.99 23.93
N VAL A 388 2.68 35.55 23.15
CA VAL A 388 1.66 34.81 22.40
C VAL A 388 1.98 34.97 20.92
N GLU A 389 2.35 33.87 20.27
CA GLU A 389 2.66 33.84 18.83
C GLU A 389 1.37 33.78 18.01
N TRP A 390 0.40 33.01 18.49
CA TRP A 390 -0.86 32.79 17.82
C TRP A 390 -1.94 32.34 18.79
N TYR A 391 -3.18 32.73 18.55
CA TYR A 391 -4.33 32.15 19.23
C TYR A 391 -5.55 32.07 18.30
N SER A 392 -6.46 31.15 18.58
CA SER A 392 -7.73 31.02 17.89
C SER A 392 -8.76 30.33 18.77
N VAL A 393 -10.04 30.59 18.51
CA VAL A 393 -11.17 29.88 19.14
C VAL A 393 -11.95 29.21 18.03
N TYR A 394 -12.15 27.89 18.11
CA TYR A 394 -12.94 27.18 17.11
C TYR A 394 -13.96 26.24 17.76
N PRO A 395 -15.15 26.12 17.15
CA PRO A 395 -16.07 25.04 17.46
C PRO A 395 -15.58 23.74 16.83
N ILE A 396 -15.75 22.63 17.55
CA ILE A 396 -15.47 21.30 17.01
C ILE A 396 -16.66 20.88 16.13
N GLY A 397 -16.39 20.60 14.86
CA GLY A 397 -17.35 20.03 13.92
C GLY A 397 -16.77 18.80 13.25
N GLN A 398 -17.57 17.73 13.16
CA GLN A 398 -17.21 16.49 12.51
C GLN A 398 -18.05 16.32 11.26
N GLY A 399 -17.42 16.14 10.10
CA GLY A 399 -18.10 16.12 8.81
C GLY A 399 -17.45 15.17 7.84
N ILE A 400 -18.26 14.54 6.99
CA ILE A 400 -17.80 13.70 5.89
C ILE A 400 -18.58 14.01 4.62
N ALA A 401 -17.89 14.11 3.48
CA ALA A 401 -18.49 14.29 2.18
C ALA A 401 -19.13 12.99 1.70
N GLN A 402 -20.25 13.11 1.00
CA GLN A 402 -20.97 11.96 0.43
C GLN A 402 -20.14 11.20 -0.61
N LYS A 403 -19.33 11.93 -1.39
CA LYS A 403 -18.45 11.42 -2.45
C LYS A 403 -17.11 12.15 -2.44
N TYR A 404 -16.05 11.45 -2.83
CA TYR A 404 -14.68 11.96 -2.95
C TYR A 404 -14.28 12.08 -4.43
N THR A 405 -14.97 11.37 -5.32
CA THR A 405 -14.88 11.51 -6.78
C THR A 405 -16.24 11.30 -7.43
N LEU A 406 -16.43 11.79 -8.66
CA LEU A 406 -17.66 11.56 -9.44
C LEU A 406 -17.45 10.66 -10.66
N ASP A 407 -16.29 10.79 -11.30
CA ASP A 407 -16.10 10.37 -12.69
C ASP A 407 -14.67 9.85 -12.95
N HIS A 408 -13.92 9.59 -11.89
CA HIS A 408 -12.50 9.20 -11.95
C HIS A 408 -11.62 10.24 -12.66
N ARG A 409 -12.06 11.51 -12.71
CA ARG A 409 -11.33 12.65 -13.29
C ARG A 409 -11.21 13.80 -12.29
N VAL A 410 -12.28 14.06 -11.54
CA VAL A 410 -12.32 15.06 -10.47
C VAL A 410 -12.30 14.35 -9.12
N PHE A 411 -11.30 14.69 -8.32
CA PHE A 411 -11.03 14.11 -7.00
C PHE A 411 -10.97 15.20 -5.94
N MET A 412 -11.24 14.82 -4.70
CA MET A 412 -11.16 15.69 -3.54
C MET A 412 -10.55 14.91 -2.37
N GLY A 413 -9.81 15.59 -1.49
CA GLY A 413 -9.21 14.95 -0.31
C GLY A 413 -8.90 15.92 0.84
N GLY A 414 -8.51 15.37 1.98
CA GLY A 414 -8.34 16.15 3.23
C GLY A 414 -9.64 16.81 3.68
N ASP A 415 -9.54 18.01 4.25
CA ASP A 415 -10.66 18.80 4.79
C ASP A 415 -11.78 19.12 3.78
N ALA A 416 -11.55 18.96 2.48
CA ALA A 416 -12.61 19.04 1.47
C ALA A 416 -13.61 17.89 1.60
N CYS A 417 -13.13 16.73 2.08
CA CYS A 417 -13.87 15.48 2.18
C CYS A 417 -14.17 15.05 3.60
N HIS A 418 -13.33 15.36 4.58
CA HIS A 418 -13.53 14.96 5.97
C HIS A 418 -12.95 15.99 6.92
N THR A 419 -13.72 16.39 7.93
CA THR A 419 -13.31 17.31 8.98
C THR A 419 -13.54 16.65 10.33
N HIS A 420 -12.57 16.75 11.24
CA HIS A 420 -12.63 16.09 12.54
C HIS A 420 -12.00 16.97 13.63
N SER A 421 -12.07 16.50 14.87
CA SER A 421 -11.57 17.28 15.99
C SER A 421 -10.04 17.35 15.97
N PRO A 422 -9.43 18.47 16.40
CA PRO A 422 -7.97 18.55 16.50
C PRO A 422 -7.41 17.74 17.68
N LYS A 423 -8.27 17.21 18.57
CA LYS A 423 -7.86 16.49 19.80
C LYS A 423 -6.96 15.29 19.49
N ALA A 424 -7.26 14.54 18.44
CA ALA A 424 -6.47 13.37 18.05
C ALA A 424 -5.26 13.72 17.15
N GLY A 425 -5.12 14.98 16.71
CA GLY A 425 -4.01 15.43 15.86
C GLY A 425 -3.95 14.75 14.48
N GLN A 426 -5.07 14.24 13.96
CA GLN A 426 -5.06 13.36 12.78
C GLN A 426 -5.13 14.09 11.43
N GLY A 427 -5.54 15.36 11.37
CA GLY A 427 -5.88 16.05 10.10
C GLY A 427 -4.79 15.98 9.04
N MET A 428 -3.61 16.50 9.35
CA MET A 428 -2.46 16.48 8.45
C MET A 428 -1.96 15.06 8.16
N ASN A 429 -2.07 14.15 9.13
CA ASN A 429 -1.61 12.77 8.99
C ASN A 429 -2.50 11.99 8.01
N THR A 430 -3.82 12.04 8.18
CA THR A 430 -4.80 11.45 7.24
C THR A 430 -4.67 12.06 5.84
N ALA A 431 -4.41 13.36 5.75
CA ALA A 431 -4.16 14.05 4.47
C ALA A 431 -2.93 13.49 3.71
N PHE A 432 -1.86 13.08 4.41
CA PHE A 432 -0.72 12.43 3.75
C PHE A 432 -1.08 11.06 3.18
N HIS A 433 -1.88 10.29 3.91
CA HIS A 433 -2.38 9.01 3.42
C HIS A 433 -3.30 9.20 2.19
N ASP A 434 -4.21 10.19 2.21
CA ASP A 434 -5.07 10.50 1.07
C ASP A 434 -4.24 10.82 -0.19
N ALA A 435 -3.25 11.71 -0.03
CA ALA A 435 -2.41 12.15 -1.12
C ALA A 435 -1.57 11.02 -1.72
N LEU A 436 -0.90 10.22 -0.89
CA LEU A 436 -0.07 9.12 -1.37
C LEU A 436 -0.91 8.03 -2.03
N ASN A 437 -2.07 7.70 -1.44
CA ASN A 437 -3.01 6.72 -1.98
C ASN A 437 -3.50 7.09 -3.39
N LEU A 438 -3.89 8.35 -3.61
CA LEU A 438 -4.30 8.81 -4.94
C LEU A 438 -3.11 8.88 -5.90
N ALA A 439 -1.96 9.39 -5.45
CA ALA A 439 -0.80 9.62 -6.29
C ALA A 439 -0.38 8.33 -7.01
N TRP A 440 -0.22 7.23 -6.28
CA TRP A 440 0.27 5.99 -6.89
C TRP A 440 -0.76 5.34 -7.82
N LYS A 441 -2.05 5.49 -7.53
CA LYS A 441 -3.13 5.00 -8.41
C LYS A 441 -3.17 5.77 -9.72
N LEU A 442 -3.02 7.10 -9.66
CA LEU A 442 -2.83 7.92 -10.86
C LEU A 442 -1.56 7.50 -11.60
N HIS A 443 -0.46 7.23 -10.88
CA HIS A 443 0.77 6.76 -11.50
C HIS A 443 0.57 5.42 -12.24
N ALA A 444 -0.12 4.46 -11.63
CA ALA A 444 -0.44 3.17 -12.23
C ALA A 444 -1.31 3.30 -13.50
N VAL A 445 -2.30 4.20 -13.51
CA VAL A 445 -3.14 4.42 -14.70
C VAL A 445 -2.35 5.12 -15.80
N GLU A 446 -1.67 6.21 -15.48
CA GLU A 446 -0.99 7.05 -16.47
C GLU A 446 0.32 6.43 -17.00
N SER A 447 0.91 5.48 -16.28
CA SER A 447 1.99 4.64 -16.81
C SER A 447 1.50 3.55 -17.77
N GLY A 448 0.18 3.42 -17.96
CA GLY A 448 -0.43 2.36 -18.75
C GLY A 448 -0.34 0.98 -18.08
N PHE A 449 -0.25 0.93 -16.75
CA PHE A 449 -0.22 -0.32 -15.99
C PHE A 449 -1.62 -0.80 -15.66
N ALA A 450 -2.45 0.08 -15.11
CA ALA A 450 -3.78 -0.28 -14.62
C ALA A 450 -4.92 0.44 -15.37
N ASN A 451 -6.08 -0.24 -15.44
CA ASN A 451 -7.29 0.36 -16.01
C ASN A 451 -7.78 1.55 -15.17
N ARG A 452 -8.36 2.59 -15.81
CA ARG A 452 -8.82 3.80 -15.08
C ARG A 452 -9.90 3.50 -14.02
N SER A 453 -10.64 2.40 -14.16
CA SER A 453 -11.65 1.97 -13.17
C SER A 453 -11.06 1.83 -11.77
N ILE A 454 -9.78 1.45 -11.65
CA ILE A 454 -9.11 1.28 -10.35
C ILE A 454 -9.08 2.55 -9.49
N LEU A 455 -9.27 3.73 -10.08
CA LEU A 455 -9.32 4.99 -9.35
C LEU A 455 -10.55 5.08 -8.43
N GLU A 456 -11.60 4.28 -8.64
CA GLU A 456 -12.76 4.19 -7.74
C GLU A 456 -12.37 3.75 -6.32
N SER A 457 -11.33 2.92 -6.22
CA SER A 457 -10.81 2.45 -4.93
C SER A 457 -10.26 3.58 -4.06
N TYR A 458 -9.95 4.76 -4.62
CA TYR A 458 -9.55 5.92 -3.81
C TYR A 458 -10.66 6.31 -2.84
N GLU A 459 -11.89 6.41 -3.33
CA GLU A 459 -13.03 6.74 -2.48
C GLU A 459 -13.31 5.61 -1.49
N ALA A 460 -13.42 4.36 -1.97
CA ALA A 460 -13.72 3.21 -1.12
C ALA A 460 -12.72 3.06 0.04
N GLU A 461 -11.43 3.20 -0.23
CA GLU A 461 -10.39 3.09 0.79
C GLU A 461 -10.36 4.30 1.73
N ARG A 462 -10.38 5.52 1.19
CA ARG A 462 -10.13 6.72 2.01
C ARG A 462 -11.35 7.18 2.78
N LYS A 463 -12.54 7.00 2.23
CA LYS A 463 -13.79 7.31 2.92
C LYS A 463 -14.00 6.38 4.13
N GLN A 464 -13.74 5.08 3.99
CA GLN A 464 -13.83 4.15 5.13
C GLN A 464 -12.89 4.55 6.27
N ILE A 465 -11.66 4.94 5.97
CA ILE A 465 -10.70 5.42 6.98
C ILE A 465 -11.21 6.71 7.64
N ALA A 466 -11.81 7.63 6.89
CA ALA A 466 -12.42 8.83 7.46
C ALA A 466 -13.65 8.52 8.33
N GLU A 467 -14.47 7.53 7.97
CA GLU A 467 -15.60 7.09 8.79
C GLU A 467 -15.14 6.43 10.10
N ASN A 468 -14.08 5.62 10.03
CA ASN A 468 -13.42 5.03 11.19
C ASN A 468 -12.85 6.14 12.10
N LEU A 469 -12.20 7.15 11.51
CA LEU A 469 -11.69 8.34 12.21
C LEU A 469 -12.81 9.05 12.97
N LEU A 470 -13.92 9.35 12.31
CA LEU A 470 -15.04 10.06 12.93
C LEU A 470 -15.69 9.22 14.03
N SER A 471 -15.83 7.91 13.81
CA SER A 471 -16.39 7.01 14.81
C SER A 471 -15.50 6.89 16.04
N PHE A 472 -14.18 6.86 15.83
CA PHE A 472 -13.18 6.93 16.90
C PHE A 472 -13.22 8.29 17.63
N ASP A 473 -13.18 9.40 16.90
CA ASP A 473 -13.20 10.76 17.46
C ASP A 473 -14.45 11.00 18.31
N ASN A 474 -15.61 10.45 17.94
CA ASN A 474 -16.82 10.54 18.76
C ASN A 474 -16.69 9.82 20.10
N LYS A 475 -16.15 8.59 20.10
CA LYS A 475 -15.87 7.84 21.34
C LYS A 475 -14.83 8.57 22.19
N TYR A 476 -13.75 9.04 21.55
CA TYR A 476 -12.64 9.72 22.21
C TYR A 476 -13.03 11.08 22.78
N ALA A 477 -13.80 11.89 22.03
CA ALA A 477 -14.30 13.18 22.50
C ALA A 477 -15.24 13.03 23.71
N ALA A 478 -16.08 11.99 23.74
CA ALA A 478 -16.92 11.68 24.90
C ALA A 478 -16.08 11.32 26.15
N LEU A 479 -15.02 10.52 25.99
CA LEU A 479 -14.09 10.18 27.08
C LEU A 479 -13.37 11.40 27.65
N PHE A 480 -12.90 12.31 26.78
CA PHE A 480 -12.28 13.58 27.19
C PHE A 480 -13.24 14.51 27.94
N SER A 481 -14.54 14.32 27.79
CA SER A 481 -15.57 15.20 28.34
C SER A 481 -16.32 14.62 29.54
N LYS A 482 -16.26 13.29 29.79
CA LYS A 482 -17.10 12.61 30.80
C LYS A 482 -16.34 11.83 31.88
N ARG A 483 -15.00 11.96 31.94
CA ARG A 483 -14.01 11.27 32.81
C ARG A 483 -13.20 10.24 32.00
N PRO A 484 -11.87 10.44 31.86
CA PRO A 484 -11.00 9.49 31.18
C PRO A 484 -10.66 8.28 32.07
N PRO A 485 -10.19 7.18 31.46
CA PRO A 485 -9.75 6.02 32.21
C PRO A 485 -8.50 6.34 33.05
N THR A 486 -8.44 5.80 34.27
CA THR A 486 -7.32 6.02 35.19
C THR A 486 -6.04 5.30 34.72
N ALA A 487 -4.88 5.74 35.20
CA ALA A 487 -3.62 5.05 34.94
C ALA A 487 -3.63 3.57 35.41
N GLU A 488 -4.42 3.24 36.43
CA GLU A 488 -4.69 1.86 36.87
C GLU A 488 -5.53 1.08 35.86
N GLU A 489 -6.62 1.66 35.32
CA GLU A 489 -7.46 1.01 34.29
C GLU A 489 -6.67 0.74 33.00
N VAL A 490 -5.82 1.68 32.60
CA VAL A 490 -4.93 1.53 31.43
C VAL A 490 -3.77 0.56 31.73
N GLY A 491 -3.33 0.46 33.00
CA GLY A 491 -2.33 -0.50 33.47
C GLY A 491 -2.85 -1.94 33.51
N ASN A 492 -4.09 -2.15 33.98
CA ASN A 492 -4.75 -3.46 34.10
C ASN A 492 -5.07 -4.10 32.74
N ALA A 493 -5.22 -3.29 31.69
CA ALA A 493 -5.35 -3.76 30.31
C ALA A 493 -4.13 -4.56 29.79
N LYS A 494 -3.00 -4.55 30.53
CA LYS A 494 -1.77 -5.29 30.19
C LYS A 494 -1.61 -6.63 30.90
N SER A 495 -2.33 -6.91 31.99
CA SER A 495 -2.13 -8.14 32.78
C SER A 495 -2.87 -9.37 32.26
N GLY A 496 -3.69 -9.23 31.22
CA GLY A 496 -4.33 -10.36 30.54
C GLY A 496 -3.33 -11.15 29.69
N HIS A 497 -2.66 -12.14 30.30
CA HIS A 497 -1.81 -13.12 29.63
C HIS A 497 -2.54 -14.44 29.28
N SER A 498 -3.87 -14.41 29.17
CA SER A 498 -4.66 -15.54 28.67
C SER A 498 -5.27 -15.17 27.32
N GLU A 499 -4.94 -15.95 26.28
CA GLU A 499 -5.42 -15.77 24.90
C GLU A 499 -6.95 -15.93 24.74
N ASP A 500 -7.68 -16.31 25.81
CA ASP A 500 -9.08 -16.74 25.69
C ASP A 500 -10.16 -15.72 26.11
N GLU A 501 -9.84 -14.58 26.73
CA GLU A 501 -10.82 -13.52 27.01
C GLU A 501 -10.16 -12.13 26.98
N GLU A 502 -9.94 -11.55 25.79
CA GLU A 502 -9.61 -10.12 25.70
C GLU A 502 -10.84 -9.30 26.08
N ASP A 503 -10.81 -8.67 27.27
CA ASP A 503 -11.79 -7.67 27.71
C ASP A 503 -11.99 -6.60 26.61
N ASP A 504 -13.25 -6.28 26.30
CA ASP A 504 -13.67 -5.29 25.30
C ASP A 504 -12.97 -3.93 25.48
N PHE A 505 -12.62 -3.59 26.73
CA PHE A 505 -11.84 -2.41 27.07
C PHE A 505 -10.42 -2.46 26.46
N VAL A 506 -9.72 -3.59 26.60
CA VAL A 506 -8.35 -3.79 26.08
C VAL A 506 -8.34 -3.73 24.57
N LYS A 507 -9.31 -4.37 23.92
CA LYS A 507 -9.44 -4.37 22.46
C LYS A 507 -9.71 -2.96 21.91
N THR A 508 -10.64 -2.24 22.53
CA THR A 508 -10.94 -0.84 22.19
C THR A 508 -9.73 0.06 22.39
N PHE A 509 -8.99 -0.14 23.49
CA PHE A 509 -7.79 0.62 23.81
C PHE A 509 -6.64 0.38 22.82
N LYS A 510 -6.34 -0.88 22.48
CA LYS A 510 -5.32 -1.23 21.48
C LYS A 510 -5.66 -0.61 20.13
N SER A 511 -6.90 -0.76 19.68
CA SER A 511 -7.39 -0.16 18.42
C SER A 511 -7.24 1.36 18.41
N SER A 512 -7.54 2.03 19.54
CA SER A 512 -7.36 3.48 19.70
C SER A 512 -5.90 3.92 19.52
N CYS A 513 -4.96 3.18 20.10
CA CYS A 513 -3.53 3.48 19.99
C CYS A 513 -3.01 3.23 18.56
N GLU A 514 -3.40 2.12 17.93
CA GLU A 514 -3.05 1.86 16.53
C GLU A 514 -3.56 2.97 15.64
N PHE A 515 -4.81 3.36 15.81
CA PHE A 515 -5.43 4.41 15.01
C PHE A 515 -4.74 5.76 15.19
N THR A 516 -4.50 6.20 16.44
CA THR A 516 -3.83 7.49 16.71
C THR A 516 -2.38 7.53 16.21
N SER A 517 -1.67 6.40 16.20
CA SER A 517 -0.31 6.29 15.65
C SER A 517 -0.25 6.27 14.12
N GLY A 518 -1.40 6.08 13.45
CA GLY A 518 -1.55 5.91 12.00
C GLY A 518 -1.38 4.46 11.51
N TYR A 519 -1.02 3.50 12.37
CA TYR A 519 -0.95 2.07 12.02
C TYR A 519 -2.32 1.37 12.00
N GLY A 520 -3.36 2.04 12.49
CA GLY A 520 -4.75 1.60 12.39
C GLY A 520 -5.37 1.83 11.01
N VAL A 521 -4.63 2.40 10.05
CA VAL A 521 -5.07 2.45 8.65
C VAL A 521 -4.99 1.04 8.06
N ALA A 522 -6.16 0.42 7.95
CA ALA A 522 -6.37 -0.89 7.34
C ALA A 522 -7.42 -0.76 6.25
N TYR A 523 -7.09 -1.16 5.04
CA TYR A 523 -8.03 -1.16 3.92
C TYR A 523 -8.74 -2.51 3.81
N GLU A 524 -10.05 -2.44 3.57
CA GLU A 524 -10.87 -3.62 3.31
C GLU A 524 -10.46 -4.34 2.00
N PRO A 525 -10.87 -5.61 1.84
CA PRO A 525 -10.68 -6.35 0.61
C PRO A 525 -11.14 -5.59 -0.63
N ASN A 526 -10.28 -5.53 -1.65
CA ASN A 526 -10.59 -4.96 -2.95
C ASN A 526 -9.60 -5.51 -3.99
N VAL A 527 -9.59 -4.95 -5.20
CA VAL A 527 -8.72 -5.38 -6.30
C VAL A 527 -7.21 -5.33 -5.97
N PHE A 528 -6.79 -4.56 -4.96
CA PHE A 528 -5.41 -4.48 -4.48
C PHE A 528 -5.15 -5.26 -3.20
N ASN A 529 -6.13 -5.33 -2.30
CA ASN A 529 -5.99 -5.99 -1.00
C ASN A 529 -6.62 -7.38 -1.11
N TRP A 530 -5.76 -8.38 -1.34
CA TRP A 530 -6.20 -9.75 -1.55
C TRP A 530 -6.96 -10.29 -0.34
N SER A 531 -7.98 -11.08 -0.61
CA SER A 531 -8.77 -11.86 0.33
C SER A 531 -9.21 -13.15 -0.38
N PRO A 532 -9.79 -14.13 0.35
CA PRO A 532 -10.38 -15.31 -0.30
C PRO A 532 -11.48 -14.99 -1.33
N SER A 533 -12.08 -13.79 -1.29
CA SER A 533 -13.06 -13.34 -2.29
C SER A 533 -12.43 -12.66 -3.53
N HIS A 534 -11.13 -12.38 -3.52
CA HIS A 534 -10.40 -11.78 -4.65
C HIS A 534 -10.46 -12.67 -5.91
N PRO A 535 -10.50 -12.13 -7.14
CA PRO A 535 -10.54 -12.94 -8.37
C PRO A 535 -9.38 -13.93 -8.51
N ALA A 536 -8.21 -13.62 -7.96
CA ALA A 536 -7.07 -14.53 -7.94
C ALA A 536 -7.22 -15.61 -6.85
N LYS A 537 -7.23 -16.88 -7.27
CA LYS A 537 -7.60 -18.08 -6.51
C LYS A 537 -6.50 -19.14 -6.37
N SER A 538 -5.27 -18.87 -6.80
CA SER A 538 -4.16 -19.82 -6.62
C SER A 538 -4.09 -20.42 -5.20
N PRO A 539 -3.83 -21.74 -5.06
CA PRO A 539 -3.68 -22.40 -3.76
C PRO A 539 -2.43 -21.93 -2.99
N LEU A 540 -1.57 -21.13 -3.60
CA LEU A 540 -0.39 -20.55 -2.95
C LEU A 540 -0.73 -19.29 -2.14
N PHE A 541 -1.95 -18.75 -2.24
CA PHE A 541 -2.42 -17.72 -1.31
C PHE A 541 -2.82 -18.33 0.04
N GLY A 542 -2.90 -17.50 1.08
CA GLY A 542 -3.39 -17.95 2.40
C GLY A 542 -2.39 -18.82 3.17
N ILE A 543 -1.11 -18.44 3.19
CA ILE A 543 -0.06 -19.16 3.91
C ILE A 543 -0.36 -19.20 5.43
N ASP A 544 -0.41 -20.41 5.99
CA ASP A 544 -0.58 -20.62 7.43
C ASP A 544 0.56 -20.00 8.25
N GLY A 545 0.20 -19.35 9.35
CA GLY A 545 1.16 -18.78 10.32
C GLY A 545 1.68 -17.38 9.97
N VAL A 546 1.47 -16.89 8.74
CA VAL A 546 1.88 -15.54 8.33
C VAL A 546 1.07 -14.47 9.07
N LYS A 547 1.77 -13.50 9.66
CA LYS A 547 1.19 -12.42 10.50
C LYS A 547 0.91 -11.13 9.72
N LEU A 548 1.26 -11.08 8.44
CA LEU A 548 0.97 -9.94 7.58
C LEU A 548 -0.48 -9.98 7.10
N THR A 549 -1.13 -8.82 7.11
CA THR A 549 -2.52 -8.69 6.67
C THR A 549 -2.59 -7.77 5.44
N PRO A 550 -3.13 -8.24 4.30
CA PRO A 550 -3.48 -7.37 3.18
C PRO A 550 -4.27 -6.13 3.62
N GLY A 551 -3.99 -4.98 3.02
CA GLY A 551 -4.59 -3.70 3.37
C GLY A 551 -3.95 -3.00 4.57
N ARG A 552 -3.07 -3.63 5.35
CA ARG A 552 -2.31 -2.98 6.46
C ARG A 552 -0.91 -2.57 6.05
N ALA A 553 -0.31 -1.65 6.79
CA ALA A 553 1.09 -1.25 6.60
C ALA A 553 2.04 -2.46 6.74
N PHE A 554 3.07 -2.52 5.89
CA PHE A 554 4.10 -3.56 6.01
C PHE A 554 4.86 -3.44 7.34
N THR A 555 5.02 -4.55 8.05
CA THR A 555 5.61 -4.59 9.39
C THR A 555 7.11 -4.25 9.35
N PRO A 556 7.60 -3.31 10.19
CA PRO A 556 9.01 -2.95 10.22
C PRO A 556 9.94 -4.13 10.48
N THR A 557 10.95 -4.28 9.63
CA THR A 557 11.78 -5.50 9.61
C THR A 557 13.22 -5.14 9.32
N SER A 558 14.15 -5.59 10.17
CA SER A 558 15.58 -5.27 10.04
C SER A 558 16.36 -6.47 9.49
N VAL A 559 17.26 -6.20 8.54
CA VAL A 559 18.07 -7.22 7.86
C VAL A 559 19.45 -6.65 7.53
N THR A 560 20.39 -7.52 7.16
CA THR A 560 21.70 -7.11 6.63
C THR A 560 21.69 -7.08 5.12
N ARG A 561 22.00 -5.94 4.50
CA ARG A 561 22.20 -5.86 3.04
C ARG A 561 23.51 -6.54 2.65
N LEU A 562 23.44 -7.48 1.69
CA LEU A 562 24.60 -8.29 1.33
C LEU A 562 25.69 -7.49 0.62
N SER A 563 25.30 -6.51 -0.23
CA SER A 563 26.24 -5.74 -1.07
C SER A 563 27.29 -4.98 -0.26
N ASP A 564 26.95 -4.52 0.96
CA ASP A 564 27.81 -3.62 1.74
C ASP A 564 27.78 -3.87 3.26
N ALA A 565 27.15 -4.95 3.72
CA ALA A 565 27.03 -5.31 5.14
C ALA A 565 26.19 -4.34 6.00
N ASN A 566 25.54 -3.35 5.41
CA ASN A 566 24.81 -2.37 6.20
C ASN A 566 23.53 -2.99 6.80
N PHE A 567 23.27 -2.65 8.06
CA PHE A 567 21.99 -2.96 8.69
C PHE A 567 20.94 -1.99 8.18
N VAL A 568 19.87 -2.54 7.62
CA VAL A 568 18.83 -1.77 6.94
C VAL A 568 17.45 -2.18 7.42
N HIS A 569 16.44 -1.37 7.06
CA HIS A 569 15.04 -1.61 7.40
C HIS A 569 14.24 -1.77 6.11
N LEU A 570 13.68 -2.95 5.90
CA LEU A 570 13.04 -3.34 4.63
C LEU A 570 11.95 -2.36 4.21
N GLU A 571 11.18 -1.85 5.16
CA GLU A 571 10.09 -0.90 4.90
C GLU A 571 10.57 0.48 4.43
N GLN A 572 11.88 0.75 4.50
CA GLN A 572 12.52 2.04 4.16
C GLN A 572 13.58 1.94 3.05
N GLU A 573 13.91 0.73 2.57
CA GLU A 573 14.98 0.53 1.59
C GLU A 573 14.61 1.00 0.18
N VAL A 574 13.32 0.86 -0.19
CA VAL A 574 12.80 1.34 -1.47
C VAL A 574 12.01 2.63 -1.22
N PRO A 575 12.47 3.79 -1.72
CA PRO A 575 11.79 5.07 -1.52
C PRO A 575 10.40 5.06 -2.16
N ALA A 576 9.56 6.05 -1.85
CA ALA A 576 8.26 6.24 -2.47
C ALA A 576 8.40 6.70 -3.95
N ASN A 577 8.79 5.75 -4.81
CA ASN A 577 9.13 5.95 -6.23
C ASN A 577 7.99 5.52 -7.18
N GLY A 578 6.82 5.15 -6.65
CA GLY A 578 5.67 4.71 -7.44
C GLY A 578 5.65 3.20 -7.75
N ALA A 579 6.70 2.46 -7.40
CA ALA A 579 6.78 1.02 -7.66
C ALA A 579 6.14 0.17 -6.55
N PHE A 580 5.54 -0.95 -6.95
CA PHE A 580 5.26 -2.07 -6.06
C PHE A 580 6.57 -2.71 -5.61
N ARG A 581 6.61 -3.18 -4.37
CA ARG A 581 7.76 -3.86 -3.79
C ARG A 581 7.40 -5.34 -3.66
N ILE A 582 8.20 -6.20 -4.26
CA ILE A 582 8.04 -7.65 -4.20
C ILE A 582 9.12 -8.17 -3.24
N PHE A 583 8.74 -8.47 -2.01
CA PHE A 583 9.63 -9.02 -1.00
C PHE A 583 9.57 -10.55 -1.05
N VAL A 584 10.62 -11.16 -1.60
CA VAL A 584 10.84 -12.60 -1.64
C VAL A 584 11.58 -13.01 -0.38
N PHE A 585 10.85 -13.49 0.62
CA PHE A 585 11.41 -14.21 1.76
C PHE A 585 11.84 -15.59 1.26
N ALA A 586 13.08 -15.68 0.80
CA ALA A 586 13.63 -16.82 0.07
C ALA A 586 13.85 -18.06 0.96
N GLY A 587 13.73 -17.93 2.29
CA GLY A 587 14.06 -18.99 3.22
C GLY A 587 15.53 -19.41 3.12
N SER A 588 15.81 -20.66 3.47
CA SER A 588 17.17 -21.21 3.49
C SER A 588 17.73 -21.37 2.07
N PRO A 589 18.90 -20.78 1.75
CA PRO A 589 19.52 -20.90 0.42
C PRO A 589 19.77 -22.34 -0.03
N SER A 590 20.03 -23.26 0.91
CA SER A 590 20.30 -24.67 0.59
C SER A 590 19.04 -25.46 0.24
N LYS A 591 17.87 -25.01 0.69
CA LYS A 591 16.57 -25.66 0.46
C LYS A 591 15.87 -25.08 -0.76
N ASN A 592 15.84 -23.75 -0.89
CA ASN A 592 15.05 -23.07 -1.91
C ASN A 592 15.84 -22.64 -3.15
N LYS A 593 17.02 -23.22 -3.39
CA LYS A 593 17.82 -22.88 -4.57
C LYS A 593 17.03 -23.08 -5.88
N MET A 594 16.27 -24.16 -5.98
CA MET A 594 15.45 -24.45 -7.16
C MET A 594 14.30 -23.44 -7.30
N ALA A 595 13.50 -23.24 -6.26
CA ALA A 595 12.43 -22.24 -6.26
C ALA A 595 12.90 -20.83 -6.62
N ILE A 596 14.08 -20.40 -6.18
CA ILE A 596 14.65 -19.10 -6.52
C ILE A 596 15.11 -19.03 -7.99
N ASN A 597 15.67 -20.11 -8.53
CA ASN A 597 15.99 -20.19 -9.95
C ASN A 597 14.72 -20.16 -10.81
N ASP A 598 13.71 -20.94 -10.43
CA ASP A 598 12.44 -21.05 -11.17
C ASP A 598 11.68 -19.73 -11.11
N LEU A 599 11.63 -19.07 -9.95
CA LEU A 599 11.07 -17.72 -9.81
C LEU A 599 11.75 -16.75 -10.80
N ALA A 600 13.08 -16.72 -10.83
CA ALA A 600 13.82 -15.83 -11.71
C ALA A 600 13.55 -16.15 -13.20
N GLN A 601 13.57 -17.41 -13.59
CA GLN A 601 13.29 -17.84 -14.96
C GLN A 601 11.86 -17.50 -15.39
N ASN A 602 10.87 -17.75 -14.53
CA ASN A 602 9.47 -17.44 -14.81
C ASN A 602 9.18 -15.94 -14.82
N LEU A 603 9.87 -15.14 -13.98
CA LEU A 603 9.84 -13.68 -14.08
C LEU A 603 10.44 -13.18 -15.40
N GLU A 604 11.35 -13.92 -16.03
CA GLU A 604 11.92 -13.55 -17.34
C GLU A 604 11.04 -13.91 -18.54
N LYS A 605 10.03 -14.78 -18.39
CA LYS A 605 9.07 -15.12 -19.46
C LYS A 605 8.32 -13.88 -19.94
N GLU A 606 8.00 -13.80 -21.25
CA GLU A 606 7.45 -12.60 -21.90
C GLU A 606 6.10 -12.15 -21.32
N ASN A 607 5.32 -13.09 -20.78
CA ASN A 607 3.99 -12.90 -20.23
C ASN A 607 3.97 -12.69 -18.70
N SER A 608 5.12 -12.64 -18.03
CA SER A 608 5.16 -12.36 -16.60
C SER A 608 4.77 -10.89 -16.32
N PHE A 609 4.19 -10.63 -15.15
CA PHE A 609 3.86 -9.27 -14.71
C PHE A 609 5.08 -8.32 -14.74
N LEU A 610 6.29 -8.84 -14.59
CA LEU A 610 7.52 -8.07 -14.67
C LEU A 610 7.93 -7.79 -16.12
N SER A 611 7.93 -8.82 -16.98
CA SER A 611 8.39 -8.74 -18.36
C SER A 611 7.47 -7.90 -19.24
N VAL A 612 6.16 -8.07 -19.08
CA VAL A 612 5.13 -7.32 -19.82
C VAL A 612 5.29 -5.82 -19.60
N TYR A 613 5.78 -5.41 -18.43
CA TYR A 613 6.05 -4.01 -18.07
C TYR A 613 7.55 -3.70 -17.97
N ARG A 614 8.39 -4.40 -18.74
CA ARG A 614 9.80 -4.05 -18.89
C ARG A 614 9.95 -2.64 -19.42
N ARG A 615 10.94 -1.94 -18.88
CA ARG A 615 11.29 -0.61 -19.37
C ARG A 615 11.89 -0.71 -20.78
N PRO A 616 11.49 0.18 -21.71
CA PRO A 616 11.95 0.12 -23.10
C PRO A 616 13.43 0.46 -23.26
N ASP A 617 14.02 1.14 -22.27
CA ASP A 617 15.40 1.57 -22.24
C ASP A 617 16.33 0.61 -21.49
N LEU A 618 15.93 -0.67 -21.31
CA LEU A 618 16.66 -1.68 -20.52
C LEU A 618 18.16 -1.77 -20.88
N GLY A 619 18.49 -1.67 -22.18
CA GLY A 619 19.89 -1.71 -22.66
C GLY A 619 20.74 -0.48 -22.33
N HIS A 620 20.12 0.61 -21.83
CA HIS A 620 20.78 1.86 -21.47
C HIS A 620 20.60 2.22 -19.99
N VAL A 621 20.00 1.33 -19.21
CA VAL A 621 19.81 1.55 -17.78
C VAL A 621 21.18 1.63 -17.14
N SER A 622 21.38 2.70 -16.36
CA SER A 622 22.61 2.86 -15.59
C SER A 622 22.81 1.65 -14.68
N TYR A 623 24.04 1.16 -14.63
CA TYR A 623 24.45 0.17 -13.63
C TYR A 623 24.12 0.61 -12.19
N PHE A 624 24.06 1.92 -11.95
CA PHE A 624 23.71 2.52 -10.66
C PHE A 624 22.19 2.68 -10.43
N GLU A 625 21.34 2.25 -11.35
CA GLU A 625 19.90 2.19 -11.10
C GLU A 625 19.62 1.17 -10.00
N ARG A 626 19.43 1.69 -8.79
CA ARG A 626 19.37 0.88 -7.57
C ARG A 626 18.07 0.11 -7.43
N HIS A 627 16.94 0.72 -7.77
CA HIS A 627 15.62 0.24 -7.36
C HIS A 627 14.87 -0.45 -8.49
N ASN A 628 14.99 0.07 -9.71
CA ASN A 628 14.11 -0.29 -10.82
C ASN A 628 14.89 -0.68 -12.09
N PRO A 629 15.80 -1.67 -12.04
CA PRO A 629 16.61 -2.07 -13.18
C PRO A 629 15.78 -2.63 -14.34
N HIS A 630 14.71 -3.40 -14.06
CA HIS A 630 13.92 -4.07 -15.09
C HIS A 630 12.58 -3.39 -15.43
N SER A 631 11.93 -2.80 -14.44
CA SER A 631 10.64 -2.12 -14.60
C SER A 631 10.58 -0.91 -13.67
N LYS A 632 9.94 0.17 -14.12
CA LYS A 632 9.66 1.35 -13.27
C LYS A 632 8.55 1.09 -12.25
N LEU A 633 7.82 -0.01 -12.39
CA LEU A 633 6.64 -0.34 -11.58
C LEU A 633 6.91 -1.40 -10.51
N PHE A 634 8.05 -2.10 -10.57
CA PHE A 634 8.34 -3.23 -9.68
C PHE A 634 9.79 -3.20 -9.18
N THR A 635 9.95 -3.28 -7.87
CA THR A 635 11.24 -3.50 -7.21
C THR A 635 11.27 -4.87 -6.54
N ILE A 636 12.19 -5.75 -6.96
CA ILE A 636 12.39 -7.06 -6.36
C ILE A 636 13.36 -6.96 -5.19
N ASN A 637 12.99 -7.54 -4.04
CA ASN A 637 13.78 -7.60 -2.82
C ASN A 637 13.88 -9.06 -2.38
N VAL A 638 15.08 -9.59 -2.15
CA VAL A 638 15.29 -11.01 -1.81
C VAL A 638 15.95 -11.13 -0.43
N ILE A 639 15.29 -11.81 0.50
CA ILE A 639 15.70 -11.97 1.90
C ILE A 639 15.98 -13.45 2.16
N PHE A 640 17.23 -13.81 2.46
CA PHE A 640 17.59 -15.19 2.79
C PHE A 640 17.57 -15.43 4.30
N ALA A 641 16.97 -16.54 4.73
CA ALA A 641 17.06 -17.06 6.10
C ALA A 641 18.44 -17.71 6.31
N SER A 642 19.47 -16.87 6.39
CA SER A 642 20.86 -17.29 6.46
C SER A 642 21.74 -16.17 7.02
N PRO A 643 22.81 -16.49 7.77
CA PRO A 643 23.86 -15.52 8.08
C PRO A 643 24.45 -14.93 6.79
N LYS A 644 24.81 -13.63 6.81
CA LYS A 644 25.36 -12.93 5.65
C LYS A 644 26.41 -13.72 4.86
N ASN A 645 27.40 -14.28 5.56
CA ASN A 645 28.55 -14.95 4.94
C ASN A 645 28.23 -16.33 4.34
N ALA A 646 27.03 -16.86 4.55
CA ALA A 646 26.59 -18.14 4.01
C ALA A 646 25.77 -18.01 2.71
N VAL A 647 25.53 -16.78 2.23
CA VAL A 647 24.84 -16.53 0.95
C VAL A 647 25.86 -16.26 -0.15
N ASP A 648 25.98 -17.19 -1.11
CA ASP A 648 26.80 -17.01 -2.31
C ASP A 648 26.03 -16.25 -3.40
N VAL A 649 26.20 -14.92 -3.42
CA VAL A 649 25.57 -14.02 -4.39
C VAL A 649 25.98 -14.35 -5.83
N SER A 650 27.17 -14.90 -6.06
CA SER A 650 27.65 -15.21 -7.42
C SER A 650 26.84 -16.32 -8.09
N SER A 651 26.33 -17.25 -7.27
CA SER A 651 25.52 -18.39 -7.70
C SER A 651 24.05 -18.05 -8.02
N LEU A 652 23.60 -16.84 -7.69
CA LEU A 652 22.21 -16.42 -7.91
C LEU A 652 21.91 -16.17 -9.40
N PRO A 653 20.64 -16.36 -9.83
CA PRO A 653 20.16 -15.98 -11.16
C PRO A 653 20.51 -14.53 -11.53
N LYS A 654 20.73 -14.28 -12.81
CA LYS A 654 21.08 -12.94 -13.32
C LYS A 654 20.05 -11.88 -12.90
N LEU A 655 18.76 -12.16 -13.11
CA LEU A 655 17.68 -11.25 -12.74
C LEU A 655 17.78 -10.79 -11.28
N ILE A 656 18.06 -11.70 -10.34
CA ILE A 656 18.20 -11.37 -8.92
C ILE A 656 19.49 -10.56 -8.65
N LYS A 657 20.60 -10.92 -9.31
CA LYS A 657 21.87 -10.20 -9.17
C LYS A 657 21.78 -8.75 -9.66
N ASP A 658 20.94 -8.45 -10.64
CA ASP A 658 20.74 -7.08 -11.10
C ASP A 658 20.10 -6.21 -9.99
N TYR A 659 19.36 -6.82 -9.05
CA TYR A 659 18.89 -6.19 -7.82
C TYR A 659 19.89 -6.29 -6.64
N HIS A 660 21.20 -6.28 -6.89
CA HIS A 660 22.25 -6.47 -5.87
C HIS A 660 22.14 -5.60 -4.61
N HIS A 661 21.57 -4.39 -4.71
CA HIS A 661 21.30 -3.50 -3.56
C HIS A 661 20.10 -3.94 -2.71
N HIS A 662 19.33 -4.91 -3.18
CA HIS A 662 18.09 -5.42 -2.59
C HIS A 662 18.16 -6.92 -2.33
N ILE A 663 19.37 -7.42 -2.03
CA ILE A 663 19.60 -8.79 -1.55
C ILE A 663 20.06 -8.70 -0.09
N TYR A 664 19.40 -9.46 0.78
CA TYR A 664 19.54 -9.34 2.22
C TYR A 664 19.73 -10.70 2.90
N ALA A 665 20.41 -10.69 4.04
CA ALA A 665 20.46 -11.77 5.02
C ALA A 665 19.60 -11.41 6.23
N ASP A 666 18.82 -12.39 6.68
CA ASP A 666 18.06 -12.32 7.92
C ASP A 666 18.92 -12.81 9.10
N ASP A 667 19.76 -11.93 9.62
CA ASP A 667 20.69 -12.25 10.71
C ASP A 667 20.74 -11.17 11.80
N ILE A 668 19.73 -10.30 11.84
CA ILE A 668 19.62 -9.20 12.81
C ILE A 668 18.62 -9.58 13.91
N PRO A 669 19.05 -9.67 15.18
CA PRO A 669 18.16 -9.91 16.31
C PRO A 669 17.02 -8.89 16.39
N ASP A 670 15.80 -9.35 16.66
CA ASP A 670 14.63 -8.50 16.90
C ASP A 670 14.08 -8.75 18.32
N VAL A 671 13.82 -7.65 19.04
CA VAL A 671 13.35 -7.69 20.44
C VAL A 671 11.97 -8.32 20.60
N ARG A 672 11.16 -8.39 19.54
CA ARG A 672 9.83 -9.02 19.55
C ARG A 672 9.87 -10.52 19.40
N VAL A 673 10.95 -11.03 18.81
CA VAL A 673 11.21 -12.47 18.62
C VAL A 673 12.62 -12.79 19.10
N PRO A 674 12.92 -12.62 20.40
CA PRO A 674 14.29 -12.68 20.93
C PRO A 674 14.96 -14.06 20.81
N HIS A 675 14.16 -15.10 20.52
CA HIS A 675 14.62 -16.48 20.35
C HIS A 675 14.60 -16.94 18.88
N ALA A 676 14.16 -16.09 17.95
CA ALA A 676 14.14 -16.42 16.54
C ALA A 676 15.57 -16.56 16.02
N LYS A 677 15.78 -17.60 15.20
CA LYS A 677 17.05 -17.82 14.50
C LYS A 677 17.15 -16.90 13.28
N PHE A 678 16.03 -16.67 12.61
CA PHE A 678 15.87 -15.80 11.45
C PHE A 678 14.74 -14.81 11.75
N PRO A 679 15.04 -13.72 12.48
CA PRO A 679 14.04 -12.84 13.05
C PRO A 679 13.09 -12.21 12.04
N ALA A 680 13.53 -11.82 10.84
CA ALA A 680 12.65 -11.25 9.83
C ALA A 680 11.61 -12.26 9.33
N HIS A 681 12.01 -13.49 9.03
CA HIS A 681 11.08 -14.55 8.60
C HIS A 681 10.09 -14.90 9.72
N GLU A 682 10.61 -15.22 10.90
CA GLU A 682 9.82 -15.72 12.02
C GLU A 682 8.89 -14.64 12.63
N LYS A 683 9.33 -13.37 12.65
CA LYS A 683 8.50 -12.23 13.09
C LYS A 683 7.28 -12.04 12.20
N LEU A 684 7.46 -12.23 10.89
CA LEU A 684 6.38 -12.12 9.90
C LEU A 684 5.58 -13.41 9.76
N GLY A 685 6.00 -14.50 10.42
CA GLY A 685 5.32 -15.79 10.42
C GLY A 685 5.65 -16.69 9.23
N PHE A 686 6.73 -16.40 8.49
CA PHE A 686 7.22 -17.29 7.44
C PHE A 686 8.03 -18.44 8.03
N ASP A 687 7.81 -19.64 7.49
CA ASP A 687 8.69 -20.78 7.69
C ASP A 687 10.07 -20.47 7.05
N PRO A 688 11.17 -20.44 7.83
CA PRO A 688 12.50 -20.16 7.29
C PRO A 688 13.00 -21.20 6.27
N GLU A 689 12.39 -22.38 6.16
CA GLU A 689 12.71 -23.35 5.13
C GLU A 689 11.87 -23.19 3.87
N LYS A 690 10.60 -22.77 3.96
CA LYS A 690 9.69 -22.64 2.79
C LYS A 690 9.67 -21.24 2.19
N GLY A 691 9.74 -20.22 3.04
CA GLY A 691 9.70 -18.82 2.59
C GLY A 691 8.33 -18.37 2.06
N GLY A 692 8.32 -17.27 1.31
CA GLY A 692 7.11 -16.66 0.75
C GLY A 692 7.41 -15.39 -0.04
N VAL A 693 6.42 -14.87 -0.76
CA VAL A 693 6.48 -13.62 -1.51
C VAL A 693 5.40 -12.67 -0.99
N VAL A 694 5.80 -11.46 -0.59
CA VAL A 694 4.90 -10.39 -0.16
C VAL A 694 4.90 -9.29 -1.20
N VAL A 695 3.73 -8.99 -1.74
CA VAL A 695 3.53 -7.82 -2.59
C VAL A 695 3.13 -6.65 -1.70
N VAL A 696 3.86 -5.55 -1.78
CA VAL A 696 3.59 -4.30 -1.05
C VAL A 696 3.36 -3.19 -2.05
N ARG A 697 2.23 -2.49 -1.90
CA ARG A 697 1.81 -1.36 -2.72
C ARG A 697 2.81 -0.20 -2.68
N PRO A 698 2.77 0.73 -3.65
CA PRO A 698 3.61 1.92 -3.63
C PRO A 698 3.42 2.79 -2.37
N ASP A 699 2.24 2.76 -1.75
CA ASP A 699 1.90 3.43 -0.48
C ASP A 699 2.26 2.62 0.79
N SER A 700 3.08 1.58 0.64
CA SER A 700 3.62 0.76 1.75
C SER A 700 2.58 -0.05 2.53
N HIS A 701 1.44 -0.39 1.92
CA HIS A 701 0.48 -1.38 2.44
C HIS A 701 0.69 -2.74 1.78
N VAL A 702 0.53 -3.82 2.53
CA VAL A 702 0.55 -5.19 2.03
C VAL A 702 -0.63 -5.38 1.07
N ALA A 703 -0.37 -5.98 -0.08
CA ALA A 703 -1.34 -6.19 -1.14
C ALA A 703 -1.78 -7.65 -1.18
N CYS A 704 -0.82 -8.58 -1.30
CA CYS A 704 -1.05 -10.01 -1.21
C CYS A 704 0.20 -10.74 -0.69
N ILE A 705 0.00 -11.99 -0.26
CA ILE A 705 1.07 -12.90 0.17
C ILE A 705 0.90 -14.23 -0.56
N VAL A 706 1.97 -14.73 -1.17
CA VAL A 706 2.00 -15.95 -1.99
C VAL A 706 3.11 -16.87 -1.47
N GLN A 707 2.85 -18.17 -1.33
CA GLN A 707 3.86 -19.16 -0.96
C GLN A 707 4.92 -19.24 -2.05
N LEU A 708 6.19 -19.21 -1.64
CA LEU A 708 7.29 -19.51 -2.56
C LEU A 708 7.27 -21.01 -2.85
N ALA A 709 7.22 -21.35 -4.14
CA ALA A 709 7.17 -22.71 -4.63
C ALA A 709 8.14 -22.92 -5.80
N GLU A 710 8.59 -24.15 -5.98
CA GLU A 710 9.31 -24.61 -7.18
C GLU A 710 8.38 -24.59 -8.41
N GLY A 711 8.95 -24.52 -9.60
CA GLY A 711 8.21 -24.39 -10.85
C GLY A 711 7.63 -22.98 -11.07
N SER A 712 6.55 -22.89 -11.85
CA SER A 712 5.94 -21.61 -12.25
C SER A 712 4.93 -21.06 -11.25
N GLY A 713 4.41 -21.88 -10.33
CA GLY A 713 3.24 -21.56 -9.51
C GLY A 713 3.33 -20.22 -8.77
N THR A 714 4.51 -19.86 -8.26
CA THR A 714 4.72 -18.55 -7.59
C THR A 714 4.43 -17.38 -8.55
N VAL A 715 4.93 -17.44 -9.79
CA VAL A 715 4.74 -16.38 -10.78
C VAL A 715 3.34 -16.43 -11.38
N ASP A 716 2.75 -17.62 -11.52
CA ASP A 716 1.39 -17.79 -12.01
C ASP A 716 0.38 -17.14 -11.05
N ALA A 717 0.52 -17.39 -9.75
CA ALA A 717 -0.30 -16.72 -8.72
C ALA A 717 -0.15 -15.19 -8.73
N LEU A 718 1.09 -14.70 -8.94
CA LEU A 718 1.33 -13.26 -9.04
C LEU A 718 0.75 -12.67 -10.33
N ASN A 719 0.84 -13.37 -11.46
CA ASN A 719 0.20 -12.98 -12.72
C ASN A 719 -1.32 -12.90 -12.53
N GLU A 720 -1.93 -13.90 -11.92
CA GLU A 720 -3.36 -13.94 -11.60
C GLU A 720 -3.79 -12.73 -10.75
N TYR A 721 -3.01 -12.41 -9.71
CA TYR A 721 -3.23 -11.22 -8.89
C TYR A 721 -3.13 -9.92 -9.70
N PHE A 722 -2.05 -9.72 -10.46
CA PHE A 722 -1.87 -8.47 -11.22
C PHE A 722 -2.84 -8.35 -12.41
N SER A 723 -3.32 -9.47 -12.96
CA SER A 723 -4.31 -9.50 -14.05
C SER A 723 -5.65 -8.86 -13.65
N SER A 724 -6.00 -8.83 -12.36
CA SER A 724 -7.27 -8.23 -11.90
C SER A 724 -7.36 -6.72 -12.15
N PHE A 725 -6.22 -6.04 -12.39
CA PHE A 725 -6.19 -4.62 -12.71
C PHE A 725 -5.27 -4.23 -13.87
N SER A 726 -4.41 -5.12 -14.35
CA SER A 726 -3.48 -4.88 -15.47
C SER A 726 -4.23 -4.55 -16.76
N THR A 727 -3.70 -3.61 -17.56
CA THR A 727 -4.21 -3.32 -18.92
C THR A 727 -3.68 -4.29 -19.98
N ARG A 728 -2.61 -5.01 -19.65
CA ARG A 728 -1.96 -5.98 -20.54
C ARG A 728 -2.22 -7.38 -20.01
N ALA A 729 -2.47 -8.33 -20.91
CA ALA A 729 -2.62 -9.74 -20.56
C ALA A 729 -1.33 -10.28 -19.91
N LEU A 730 -1.49 -11.01 -18.81
CA LEU A 730 -0.42 -11.67 -18.07
C LEU A 730 -0.71 -13.16 -17.99
N GLY A 731 0.33 -13.98 -17.86
CA GLY A 731 0.20 -15.44 -17.80
C GLY A 731 0.06 -16.11 -19.17
N GLN A 732 -0.03 -17.43 -19.18
CA GLN A 732 -0.05 -18.27 -20.38
C GLN A 732 -1.46 -18.86 -20.53
N ALA A 733 -2.05 -18.79 -21.72
CA ALA A 733 -3.16 -19.66 -22.09
C ALA A 733 -2.54 -20.94 -22.63
N ASP A 734 -2.29 -21.91 -21.75
CA ASP A 734 -1.71 -23.20 -22.12
C ASP A 734 -2.81 -24.25 -22.24
N LEU A 735 -2.86 -24.93 -23.39
CA LEU A 735 -3.60 -26.19 -23.49
C LEU A 735 -2.77 -27.29 -22.82
N GLN A 736 -3.29 -27.89 -21.76
CA GLN A 736 -2.68 -29.05 -21.11
C GLN A 736 -3.52 -30.29 -21.43
N GLY A 737 -2.89 -31.34 -21.94
CA GLY A 737 -3.56 -32.62 -22.27
C GLY A 737 -4.49 -32.59 -23.49
N VAL A 738 -4.73 -31.43 -24.10
CA VAL A 738 -5.58 -31.26 -25.29
C VAL A 738 -4.89 -30.43 -26.37
N THR A 739 -5.29 -30.60 -27.63
CA THR A 739 -4.82 -29.89 -28.83
C THR A 739 -6.01 -29.58 -29.75
N SER A 740 -5.76 -28.86 -30.85
CA SER A 740 -6.75 -28.52 -31.86
C SER A 740 -8.01 -27.81 -31.31
N LEU A 741 -7.86 -26.93 -30.32
CA LEU A 741 -8.99 -26.19 -29.74
C LEU A 741 -9.54 -25.19 -30.77
N GLN A 742 -10.81 -25.28 -31.12
CA GLN A 742 -11.48 -24.36 -32.07
C GLN A 742 -12.97 -24.22 -31.77
N PRO A 743 -13.62 -23.11 -32.17
CA PRO A 743 -15.08 -23.02 -32.12
C PRO A 743 -15.71 -24.00 -33.11
N GLN A 744 -16.84 -24.58 -32.74
CA GLN A 744 -17.65 -25.39 -33.67
C GLN A 744 -18.43 -24.46 -34.60
N ASP A 745 -17.90 -24.23 -35.81
CA ASP A 745 -18.43 -23.25 -36.77
C ASP A 745 -18.81 -23.91 -38.11
N THR A 746 -20.03 -24.45 -38.18
CA THR A 746 -20.56 -25.17 -39.37
C THR A 746 -21.69 -24.39 -40.03
N GLU A 747 -22.10 -24.76 -41.26
CA GLU A 747 -23.21 -24.08 -41.93
C GLU A 747 -24.57 -24.46 -41.30
N GLU A 748 -24.66 -25.69 -40.77
CA GLU A 748 -25.83 -26.20 -40.05
C GLU A 748 -25.94 -25.65 -38.62
N ASP A 749 -24.79 -25.42 -37.96
CA ASP A 749 -24.69 -24.79 -36.64
C ASP A 749 -23.56 -23.74 -36.64
N PRO A 750 -23.89 -22.48 -36.98
CA PRO A 750 -22.90 -21.43 -37.17
C PRO A 750 -22.47 -20.80 -35.84
N TYR A 751 -21.16 -20.62 -35.67
CA TYR A 751 -20.63 -19.98 -34.47
C TYR A 751 -20.82 -18.46 -34.54
N TYR A 752 -21.39 -17.88 -33.47
CA TYR A 752 -21.60 -16.44 -33.35
C TYR A 752 -20.42 -15.81 -32.64
N TYR A 753 -19.57 -15.11 -33.38
CA TYR A 753 -18.42 -14.43 -32.80
C TYR A 753 -18.86 -13.13 -32.13
N THR A 754 -18.76 -13.08 -30.80
CA THR A 754 -19.27 -11.98 -29.98
C THR A 754 -18.16 -11.02 -29.53
N PHE A 755 -18.29 -9.72 -29.86
CA PHE A 755 -17.27 -8.71 -29.57
C PHE A 755 -17.81 -7.42 -28.97
N LYS A 756 -16.94 -6.71 -28.24
CA LYS A 756 -17.04 -5.25 -28.07
C LYS A 756 -16.44 -4.54 -29.28
N VAL A 757 -17.23 -3.65 -29.88
CA VAL A 757 -16.88 -2.94 -31.10
C VAL A 757 -16.61 -1.47 -30.80
N LEU A 758 -15.49 -0.95 -31.28
CA LEU A 758 -15.07 0.43 -31.14
C LEU A 758 -15.03 1.09 -32.53
N CYS A 759 -15.66 2.26 -32.67
CA CYS A 759 -15.56 3.06 -33.88
C CYS A 759 -14.13 3.59 -34.05
N SER A 760 -13.45 3.31 -35.17
CA SER A 760 -12.08 3.81 -35.38
C SER A 760 -12.04 5.31 -35.71
N SER A 761 -13.17 5.90 -36.13
CA SER A 761 -13.27 7.33 -36.42
C SER A 761 -13.51 8.21 -35.19
N CYS A 762 -14.35 7.79 -34.26
CA CYS A 762 -14.75 8.63 -33.11
C CYS A 762 -14.58 7.95 -31.74
N ARG A 763 -14.10 6.70 -31.71
CA ARG A 763 -13.88 5.89 -30.51
C ARG A 763 -15.14 5.67 -29.67
N GLU A 764 -16.34 5.83 -30.24
CA GLU A 764 -17.59 5.37 -29.61
C GLU A 764 -17.55 3.84 -29.53
N VAL A 765 -17.79 3.30 -28.34
CA VAL A 765 -17.97 1.87 -28.13
C VAL A 765 -19.44 1.53 -28.37
N HIS A 766 -19.70 0.47 -29.13
CA HIS A 766 -21.05 -0.03 -29.34
C HIS A 766 -21.69 -0.37 -27.97
N PRO A 767 -22.92 0.10 -27.68
CA PRO A 767 -23.51 -0.04 -26.35
C PRO A 767 -23.69 -1.51 -25.95
N ASN A 768 -23.99 -2.37 -26.92
CA ASN A 768 -24.20 -3.79 -26.73
C ASN A 768 -23.00 -4.60 -27.22
N TRP A 769 -22.86 -5.82 -26.71
CA TRP A 769 -22.07 -6.84 -27.39
C TRP A 769 -22.65 -7.12 -28.77
N VAL A 770 -21.79 -7.33 -29.74
CA VAL A 770 -22.16 -7.54 -31.14
C VAL A 770 -21.74 -8.94 -31.52
N SER A 771 -22.70 -9.75 -31.95
CA SER A 771 -22.49 -11.13 -32.38
C SER A 771 -22.87 -11.26 -33.85
N PHE A 772 -22.04 -11.93 -34.64
CA PHE A 772 -22.29 -12.18 -36.06
C PHE A 772 -21.53 -13.44 -36.52
N THR A 773 -22.00 -14.06 -37.60
CA THR A 773 -21.43 -15.31 -38.14
C THR A 773 -20.75 -15.07 -39.48
N ARG A 774 -19.94 -16.03 -39.93
CA ARG A 774 -19.33 -16.01 -41.26
C ARG A 774 -20.31 -16.26 -42.41
N TYR A 775 -21.49 -16.83 -42.11
CA TYR A 775 -22.49 -17.22 -43.10
C TYR A 775 -23.53 -16.13 -43.35
N GLU A 776 -23.74 -15.22 -42.39
CA GLU A 776 -24.61 -14.06 -42.56
C GLU A 776 -23.92 -12.95 -43.35
N LYS A 777 -24.64 -12.30 -44.27
CA LYS A 777 -24.15 -11.15 -45.05
C LYS A 777 -25.17 -10.02 -45.08
N HIS A 778 -24.67 -8.80 -44.98
CA HIS A 778 -25.47 -7.58 -45.01
C HIS A 778 -24.90 -6.62 -46.06
N GLU A 779 -25.78 -6.00 -46.84
CA GLU A 779 -25.40 -4.94 -47.77
C GLU A 779 -24.81 -3.73 -47.03
N ILE A 780 -23.73 -3.15 -47.55
CA ILE A 780 -23.13 -1.95 -46.99
C ILE A 780 -23.80 -0.71 -47.62
N PRO A 781 -24.52 0.11 -46.84
CA PRO A 781 -25.18 1.32 -47.35
C PRO A 781 -24.22 2.24 -48.11
N GLY A 782 -24.52 2.52 -49.38
CA GLY A 782 -23.71 3.40 -50.25
C GLY A 782 -22.54 2.71 -50.95
N SER A 783 -22.42 1.39 -50.88
CA SER A 783 -21.42 0.57 -51.57
C SER A 783 -22.10 -0.57 -52.35
N ARG A 784 -21.39 -1.18 -53.31
CA ARG A 784 -21.82 -2.43 -53.98
C ARG A 784 -21.35 -3.70 -53.25
N GLY A 785 -20.80 -3.57 -52.04
CA GLY A 785 -20.24 -4.67 -51.27
C GLY A 785 -21.15 -5.14 -50.13
N GLU A 786 -20.95 -6.37 -49.70
CA GLU A 786 -21.58 -7.00 -48.53
C GLU A 786 -20.52 -7.25 -47.45
N ALA A 787 -20.95 -7.37 -46.19
CA ALA A 787 -20.10 -7.74 -45.06
C ALA A 787 -20.88 -8.55 -44.03
N ASN A 788 -20.18 -9.33 -43.20
CA ASN A 788 -20.82 -10.13 -42.13
C ASN A 788 -21.40 -9.27 -41.00
N PHE A 789 -20.84 -8.08 -40.78
CA PHE A 789 -21.36 -7.10 -39.85
C PHE A 789 -21.31 -5.70 -40.46
N VAL A 790 -22.38 -4.92 -40.30
CA VAL A 790 -22.48 -3.53 -40.75
C VAL A 790 -23.07 -2.67 -39.64
N TRP A 791 -22.37 -1.60 -39.27
CA TRP A 791 -22.79 -0.71 -38.20
C TRP A 791 -22.68 0.76 -38.58
N LYS A 792 -23.75 1.52 -38.39
CA LYS A 792 -23.71 2.98 -38.47
C LYS A 792 -23.52 3.57 -37.06
N CYS A 793 -22.35 4.14 -36.83
CA CYS A 793 -21.99 4.78 -35.56
C CYS A 793 -22.96 5.94 -35.26
N LYS A 794 -23.55 5.95 -34.06
CA LYS A 794 -24.56 6.95 -33.68
C LYS A 794 -23.93 8.31 -33.40
N LEU A 795 -22.69 8.34 -32.91
CA LEU A 795 -21.98 9.58 -32.58
C LEU A 795 -21.47 10.31 -33.83
N CYS A 796 -20.81 9.61 -34.77
CA CYS A 796 -20.22 10.25 -35.96
C CYS A 796 -20.98 10.02 -37.27
N GLY A 797 -22.03 9.20 -37.25
CA GLY A 797 -22.90 8.93 -38.41
C GLY A 797 -22.27 8.09 -39.53
N LYS A 798 -21.00 7.70 -39.40
CA LYS A 798 -20.29 6.88 -40.40
C LYS A 798 -20.71 5.41 -40.32
N THR A 799 -20.73 4.76 -41.48
CA THR A 799 -20.96 3.32 -41.59
C THR A 799 -19.62 2.58 -41.54
N HIS A 800 -19.61 1.47 -40.81
CA HIS A 800 -18.48 0.59 -40.57
C HIS A 800 -18.90 -0.83 -40.92
N SER A 801 -17.93 -1.67 -41.25
CA SER A 801 -18.21 -3.06 -41.57
C SER A 801 -17.09 -3.99 -41.11
N ALA A 802 -17.43 -5.24 -40.83
CA ALA A 802 -16.47 -6.31 -40.60
C ALA A 802 -16.87 -7.55 -41.42
N SER A 803 -15.91 -8.21 -42.05
CA SER A 803 -16.13 -9.48 -42.73
C SER A 803 -15.13 -10.51 -42.24
N ILE A 804 -15.57 -11.74 -42.03
CA ILE A 804 -14.72 -12.88 -41.69
C ILE A 804 -14.08 -13.36 -42.99
N SER A 805 -12.75 -13.29 -43.08
CA SER A 805 -12.02 -13.63 -44.32
C SER A 805 -11.75 -15.13 -44.47
N ALA A 806 -11.70 -15.86 -43.35
CA ALA A 806 -11.48 -17.30 -43.32
C ALA A 806 -12.14 -17.92 -42.08
N GLY A 807 -12.46 -19.21 -42.16
CA GLY A 807 -12.95 -19.98 -41.02
C GLY A 807 -11.96 -20.08 -39.87
N PRO A 808 -12.40 -20.59 -38.70
CA PRO A 808 -11.54 -20.70 -37.54
C PRO A 808 -10.40 -21.70 -37.79
N ASN A 809 -9.18 -21.34 -37.39
CA ASN A 809 -8.06 -22.27 -37.31
C ASN A 809 -8.00 -22.87 -35.91
N ALA A 810 -7.66 -24.15 -35.86
CA ALA A 810 -7.43 -24.84 -34.61
C ALA A 810 -6.20 -24.28 -33.87
N TYR A 811 -6.35 -24.06 -32.57
CA TYR A 811 -5.27 -23.73 -31.67
C TYR A 811 -4.60 -25.02 -31.24
N GLU A 812 -3.40 -25.27 -31.75
CA GLU A 812 -2.66 -26.50 -31.49
C GLU A 812 -1.81 -26.38 -30.22
N ALA A 813 -1.79 -27.44 -29.41
CA ALA A 813 -0.80 -27.59 -28.34
C ALA A 813 0.58 -27.70 -28.98
N THR A 814 1.48 -26.78 -28.62
CA THR A 814 2.85 -26.79 -29.13
C THR A 814 3.81 -27.24 -28.04
N ASP A 815 4.63 -28.26 -28.33
CA ASP A 815 5.72 -28.74 -27.45
C ASP A 815 6.86 -27.71 -27.23
N ASN A 816 6.80 -26.55 -27.87
CA ASN A 816 7.84 -25.54 -27.81
C ASN A 816 7.46 -24.36 -26.92
N ALA A 817 8.34 -24.03 -25.98
CA ALA A 817 8.35 -22.83 -25.12
C ALA A 817 8.41 -21.47 -25.87
N LYS A 818 8.12 -21.48 -27.18
CA LYS A 818 7.89 -20.30 -28.01
C LYS A 818 6.46 -20.39 -28.55
N ALA A 819 5.49 -20.25 -27.67
CA ALA A 819 4.09 -20.08 -28.03
C ALA A 819 3.98 -18.83 -28.93
N LYS A 820 3.97 -19.05 -30.25
CA LYS A 820 3.58 -18.00 -31.19
C LYS A 820 2.07 -17.85 -31.05
N THR A 821 1.59 -16.63 -30.90
CA THR A 821 0.18 -16.29 -31.11
C THR A 821 -0.31 -16.96 -32.39
N GLN A 822 -1.24 -17.92 -32.27
CA GLN A 822 -1.87 -18.57 -33.41
C GLN A 822 -3.10 -17.76 -33.82
N LYS A 823 -3.29 -17.58 -35.14
CA LYS A 823 -4.46 -16.86 -35.67
C LYS A 823 -5.67 -17.77 -35.59
N ILE A 824 -6.56 -17.56 -34.62
CA ILE A 824 -7.80 -18.36 -34.50
C ILE A 824 -8.81 -17.96 -35.58
N ILE A 825 -9.02 -16.67 -35.83
CA ILE A 825 -9.93 -16.17 -36.86
C ILE A 825 -9.41 -14.85 -37.43
N GLU A 826 -9.74 -14.54 -38.69
CA GLU A 826 -9.31 -13.32 -39.36
C GLU A 826 -10.51 -12.49 -39.85
N PHE A 827 -10.44 -11.18 -39.59
CA PHE A 827 -11.47 -10.21 -39.96
C PHE A 827 -10.91 -9.10 -40.85
N ASP A 828 -11.60 -8.78 -41.94
CA ASP A 828 -11.45 -7.53 -42.69
C ASP A 828 -12.38 -6.47 -42.10
N CYS A 829 -11.81 -5.57 -41.30
CA CYS A 829 -12.52 -4.50 -40.62
C CYS A 829 -12.34 -3.15 -41.34
N ARG A 830 -13.45 -2.45 -41.59
CA ARG A 830 -13.46 -1.11 -42.17
C ARG A 830 -14.16 -0.13 -41.25
N GLY A 831 -13.38 0.78 -40.67
CA GLY A 831 -13.90 1.87 -39.83
C GLY A 831 -14.25 1.48 -38.39
N LEU A 832 -13.96 0.26 -37.96
CA LEU A 832 -14.14 -0.25 -36.60
C LEU A 832 -12.94 -1.08 -36.15
N GLU A 833 -12.84 -1.29 -34.84
CA GLU A 833 -11.87 -2.14 -34.15
C GLU A 833 -12.63 -3.01 -33.13
N PHE A 834 -12.26 -4.28 -32.98
CA PHE A 834 -12.76 -5.11 -31.86
C PHE A 834 -11.83 -4.92 -30.66
N THR A 835 -12.40 -4.68 -29.47
CA THR A 835 -11.63 -4.40 -28.25
C THR A 835 -11.65 -5.54 -27.24
N GLU A 836 -12.73 -6.33 -27.25
CA GLU A 836 -12.88 -7.51 -26.39
C GLU A 836 -13.62 -8.59 -27.18
N PHE A 837 -13.23 -9.84 -26.97
CA PHE A 837 -13.89 -11.03 -27.52
C PHE A 837 -14.52 -11.81 -26.37
N LYS A 838 -15.74 -12.26 -26.57
CA LYS A 838 -16.42 -13.17 -25.65
C LYS A 838 -16.49 -14.54 -26.34
N PRO A 839 -15.80 -15.57 -25.82
CA PRO A 839 -15.75 -16.89 -26.45
C PRO A 839 -17.01 -17.71 -26.11
N ASP A 840 -18.20 -17.11 -26.24
CA ASP A 840 -19.46 -17.79 -25.94
C ASP A 840 -19.88 -18.73 -27.08
N GLY A 841 -20.50 -19.86 -26.74
CA GLY A 841 -20.82 -20.93 -27.70
C GLY A 841 -19.91 -22.15 -27.55
N GLU A 842 -20.18 -23.18 -28.34
CA GLU A 842 -19.54 -24.48 -28.19
C GLU A 842 -18.16 -24.53 -28.87
N TRP A 843 -17.15 -24.89 -28.09
CA TRP A 843 -15.81 -25.19 -28.60
C TRP A 843 -15.58 -26.69 -28.65
N ALA A 844 -14.60 -27.11 -29.44
CA ALA A 844 -14.16 -28.49 -29.51
C ALA A 844 -12.63 -28.56 -29.46
N ALA A 845 -12.12 -29.61 -28.83
CA ALA A 845 -10.70 -29.93 -28.77
C ALA A 845 -10.49 -31.44 -28.91
N LYS A 846 -9.22 -31.86 -28.99
CA LYS A 846 -8.84 -33.27 -29.01
C LYS A 846 -7.82 -33.57 -27.93
N GLY A 847 -7.88 -34.74 -27.30
CA GLY A 847 -6.82 -35.21 -26.41
C GLY A 847 -5.48 -35.20 -27.14
N ALA A 848 -4.46 -34.59 -26.55
CA ALA A 848 -3.16 -34.39 -27.18
C ALA A 848 -2.47 -35.73 -27.52
N GLU A 849 -2.67 -36.75 -26.68
CA GLU A 849 -2.08 -38.09 -26.86
C GLU A 849 -3.07 -39.12 -27.41
N SER A 850 -4.33 -39.07 -26.98
CA SER A 850 -5.36 -40.06 -27.33
C SER A 850 -6.15 -39.74 -28.59
N SER A 851 -6.12 -38.47 -29.03
CA SER A 851 -7.05 -37.90 -30.02
C SER A 851 -8.54 -38.04 -29.67
N THR A 852 -8.90 -38.27 -28.39
CA THR A 852 -10.29 -38.24 -27.91
C THR A 852 -10.93 -36.89 -28.24
N ALA A 853 -12.09 -36.88 -28.89
CA ALA A 853 -12.78 -35.64 -29.21
C ALA A 853 -13.56 -35.15 -27.98
N PHE A 854 -13.32 -33.91 -27.59
CA PHE A 854 -14.08 -33.17 -26.60
C PHE A 854 -14.95 -32.16 -27.36
N ALA A 855 -16.26 -32.34 -27.28
CA ALA A 855 -17.26 -31.42 -27.82
C ALA A 855 -17.84 -30.56 -26.68
N ASP A 856 -18.51 -29.47 -27.04
CA ASP A 856 -19.30 -28.64 -26.12
C ASP A 856 -18.48 -28.00 -24.99
N ILE A 857 -17.22 -27.64 -25.27
CA ILE A 857 -16.33 -26.96 -24.34
C ILE A 857 -16.86 -25.53 -24.12
N ASP A 858 -17.22 -25.21 -22.88
CA ASP A 858 -17.62 -23.87 -22.46
C ASP A 858 -16.43 -23.12 -21.84
N LEU A 859 -15.99 -22.06 -22.52
CA LEU A 859 -14.88 -21.21 -22.08
C LEU A 859 -15.34 -19.94 -21.35
N THR A 860 -16.64 -19.79 -21.06
CA THR A 860 -17.18 -18.58 -20.42
C THR A 860 -16.75 -18.44 -18.95
N GLU A 861 -16.38 -19.54 -18.29
CA GLU A 861 -15.90 -19.54 -16.90
C GLU A 861 -14.36 -19.38 -16.78
N GLY A 862 -13.65 -19.27 -17.91
CA GLY A 862 -12.20 -19.01 -17.96
C GLY A 862 -11.32 -20.26 -17.97
N ASP A 863 -11.78 -21.37 -17.37
CA ASP A 863 -11.11 -22.66 -17.35
C ASP A 863 -12.11 -23.79 -17.69
N TRP A 864 -11.63 -24.87 -18.31
CA TRP A 864 -12.40 -26.09 -18.57
C TRP A 864 -11.58 -27.33 -18.22
N TYR A 865 -12.23 -28.34 -17.63
CA TYR A 865 -11.62 -29.61 -17.25
C TYR A 865 -12.55 -30.76 -17.64
N ASP A 866 -12.02 -31.78 -18.31
CA ASP A 866 -12.73 -33.02 -18.62
C ASP A 866 -11.75 -34.21 -18.64
N TYR A 867 -12.27 -35.42 -18.54
CA TYR A 867 -11.49 -36.64 -18.36
C TYR A 867 -11.32 -37.42 -19.67
N ASP A 868 -10.07 -37.68 -20.04
CA ASP A 868 -9.75 -38.51 -21.20
C ASP A 868 -9.70 -40.00 -20.84
N GLU A 869 -10.83 -40.68 -21.00
CA GLU A 869 -10.96 -42.12 -20.71
C GLU A 869 -9.95 -43.01 -21.48
N LYS A 870 -9.44 -42.55 -22.64
CA LYS A 870 -8.51 -43.31 -23.49
C LYS A 870 -7.04 -43.02 -23.18
N ALA A 871 -6.71 -41.84 -22.66
CA ALA A 871 -5.35 -41.49 -22.27
C ALA A 871 -4.91 -42.18 -20.97
N GLY A 872 -5.86 -42.61 -20.13
CA GLY A 872 -5.61 -43.50 -19.00
C GLY A 872 -4.47 -43.04 -18.09
N GLU A 873 -4.54 -41.82 -17.54
CA GLU A 873 -3.71 -41.44 -16.41
C GLU A 873 -4.42 -41.72 -15.08
N GLU A 874 -3.70 -42.41 -14.18
CA GLU A 874 -4.17 -42.85 -12.87
C GLU A 874 -4.66 -41.67 -12.00
N PHE A 875 -5.98 -41.61 -11.78
CA PHE A 875 -6.50 -41.02 -10.55
C PHE A 875 -6.13 -41.95 -9.39
N GLN A 876 -5.22 -41.53 -8.49
CA GLN A 876 -5.07 -42.16 -7.18
C GLN A 876 -6.04 -41.49 -6.18
N PRO A 877 -7.13 -42.15 -5.76
CA PRO A 877 -7.89 -41.69 -4.61
C PRO A 877 -7.00 -41.78 -3.36
N VAL A 878 -6.83 -40.66 -2.66
CA VAL A 878 -6.16 -40.64 -1.36
C VAL A 878 -6.99 -41.44 -0.36
N ASN A 879 -6.39 -42.42 0.31
CA ASN A 879 -7.06 -43.17 1.39
C ASN A 879 -7.33 -42.22 2.58
N PRO A 880 -8.59 -41.94 2.96
CA PRO A 880 -8.93 -40.97 4.01
C PRO A 880 -8.70 -41.52 5.44
N ARG A 881 -8.33 -42.79 5.57
CA ARG A 881 -8.11 -43.46 6.85
C ARG A 881 -7.05 -42.77 7.74
N PRO A 882 -5.87 -42.36 7.26
CA PRO A 882 -4.86 -41.71 8.11
C PRO A 882 -5.35 -40.36 8.65
N PHE A 883 -6.13 -39.62 7.84
CA PHE A 883 -6.75 -38.36 8.24
C PHE A 883 -7.79 -38.58 9.35
N LEU A 884 -8.72 -39.52 9.16
CA LEU A 884 -9.77 -39.73 10.13
C LEU A 884 -9.26 -40.41 11.42
N GLN A 885 -8.21 -41.25 11.34
CA GLN A 885 -7.52 -41.77 12.52
C GLN A 885 -6.83 -40.67 13.34
N ALA A 886 -6.28 -39.65 12.67
CA ALA A 886 -5.67 -38.50 13.33
C ALA A 886 -6.70 -37.56 13.99
N LYS A 887 -7.99 -37.71 13.69
CA LYS A 887 -9.09 -36.88 14.20
C LYS A 887 -9.96 -37.57 15.25
N VAL A 888 -9.57 -38.78 15.66
CA VAL A 888 -10.11 -39.42 16.87
C VAL A 888 -9.89 -38.51 18.07
N GLY A 889 -10.97 -38.22 18.79
CA GLY A 889 -11.08 -37.29 19.90
C GLY A 889 -11.73 -35.96 19.53
N SER A 890 -12.07 -35.71 18.26
CA SER A 890 -12.61 -34.44 17.76
C SER A 890 -14.11 -34.49 17.46
N ALA A 891 -14.82 -33.38 17.55
CA ALA A 891 -16.24 -33.29 17.20
C ALA A 891 -16.46 -33.41 15.69
N PHE A 892 -17.39 -34.26 15.28
CA PHE A 892 -17.72 -34.59 13.90
C PHE A 892 -19.21 -34.45 13.66
N VAL A 893 -19.57 -34.03 12.46
CA VAL A 893 -20.93 -34.07 11.91
C VAL A 893 -20.95 -35.10 10.78
N ILE A 894 -21.91 -36.02 10.82
CA ILE A 894 -22.06 -37.11 9.86
C ILE A 894 -23.47 -37.07 9.29
N ARG A 895 -23.56 -36.98 7.96
CA ARG A 895 -24.81 -36.98 7.21
C ARG A 895 -25.09 -38.36 6.61
N LEU A 896 -26.28 -38.90 6.83
CA LEU A 896 -26.69 -40.18 6.22
C LEU A 896 -27.24 -40.02 4.80
N LYS A 897 -27.18 -41.11 4.01
CA LYS A 897 -27.68 -41.16 2.62
C LYS A 897 -29.20 -41.07 2.46
N TRP A 898 -29.96 -41.24 3.53
CA TRP A 898 -31.43 -41.28 3.53
C TRP A 898 -31.99 -40.53 4.74
N GLY A 899 -33.13 -39.85 4.56
CA GLY A 899 -33.94 -39.31 5.67
C GLY A 899 -33.48 -37.98 6.28
N GLN A 900 -32.63 -37.20 5.61
CA GLN A 900 -32.15 -35.89 6.09
C GLN A 900 -31.60 -35.93 7.54
N THR A 901 -31.01 -37.05 7.93
CA THR A 901 -30.53 -37.31 9.30
C THR A 901 -29.04 -37.00 9.45
N GLU A 902 -28.71 -36.26 10.50
CA GLU A 902 -27.35 -35.90 10.91
C GLU A 902 -27.06 -36.36 12.33
N TYR A 903 -25.84 -36.89 12.52
CA TYR A 903 -25.30 -37.18 13.84
C TYR A 903 -24.15 -36.25 14.16
N ARG A 904 -24.15 -35.70 15.37
CA ARG A 904 -23.09 -34.81 15.86
C ARG A 904 -22.51 -35.36 17.13
N GLY A 905 -21.22 -35.68 17.15
CA GLY A 905 -20.60 -36.29 18.31
C GLY A 905 -19.07 -36.29 18.20
N THR A 906 -18.39 -36.69 19.26
CA THR A 906 -16.93 -36.79 19.25
C THR A 906 -16.50 -38.10 18.60
N LEU A 907 -15.68 -38.04 17.56
CA LEU A 907 -15.11 -39.20 16.88
C LEU A 907 -14.25 -40.01 17.84
N GLU A 908 -14.64 -41.22 18.20
CA GLU A 908 -13.94 -42.04 19.18
C GLU A 908 -13.04 -43.10 18.57
N SER A 909 -13.43 -43.70 17.44
CA SER A 909 -12.56 -44.64 16.72
C SER A 909 -13.07 -44.91 15.30
N ILE A 910 -12.19 -45.45 14.46
CA ILE A 910 -12.51 -45.90 13.10
C ILE A 910 -11.84 -47.25 12.82
N ASP A 911 -12.62 -48.20 12.32
CA ASP A 911 -12.17 -49.58 12.07
C ASP A 911 -11.57 -49.78 10.67
N SER A 912 -11.09 -51.00 10.36
CA SER A 912 -10.52 -51.38 9.05
C SER A 912 -11.44 -51.14 7.84
N TYR A 913 -12.75 -51.03 8.08
CA TYR A 913 -13.79 -50.88 7.08
C TYR A 913 -14.37 -49.46 7.01
N MET A 914 -13.70 -48.49 7.67
CA MET A 914 -14.06 -47.07 7.71
C MET A 914 -15.38 -46.78 8.44
N ASN A 915 -15.84 -47.70 9.27
CA ASN A 915 -16.98 -47.44 10.14
C ASN A 915 -16.55 -46.50 11.26
N VAL A 916 -17.43 -45.56 11.61
CA VAL A 916 -17.14 -44.45 12.51
C VAL A 916 -17.88 -44.65 13.83
N LEU A 917 -17.14 -44.62 14.95
CA LEU A 917 -17.72 -44.59 16.29
C LEU A 917 -17.69 -43.14 16.80
N LEU A 918 -18.86 -42.59 17.16
CA LEU A 918 -19.01 -41.31 17.81
C LEU A 918 -19.42 -41.49 19.27
N ARG A 919 -18.92 -40.66 20.18
CA ARG A 919 -19.36 -40.54 21.58
C ARG A 919 -20.04 -39.20 21.81
N ASP A 920 -20.87 -39.12 22.85
CA ASP A 920 -21.66 -37.92 23.18
C ASP A 920 -22.47 -37.40 21.98
N THR A 921 -23.06 -38.34 21.23
CA THR A 921 -23.70 -38.10 19.94
C THR A 921 -25.11 -37.55 20.11
N GLU A 922 -25.46 -36.51 19.38
CA GLU A 922 -26.81 -35.94 19.23
C GLU A 922 -27.34 -36.20 17.82
N GLU A 923 -28.64 -36.48 17.72
CA GLU A 923 -29.33 -36.71 16.45
C GLU A 923 -30.12 -35.48 16.00
N PHE A 924 -30.04 -35.19 14.71
CA PHE A 924 -30.78 -34.13 14.05
C PHE A 924 -31.51 -34.68 12.83
N ILE A 925 -32.80 -34.41 12.72
CA ILE A 925 -33.62 -34.75 11.54
C ILE A 925 -34.22 -33.44 11.02
N ASP A 926 -34.00 -33.15 9.73
CA ASP A 926 -34.41 -31.88 9.10
C ASP A 926 -33.95 -30.64 9.90
N GLY A 927 -32.71 -30.71 10.42
CA GLY A 927 -32.08 -29.62 11.18
C GLY A 927 -32.57 -29.42 12.62
N LYS A 928 -33.49 -30.25 13.12
CA LYS A 928 -33.99 -30.19 14.51
C LYS A 928 -33.37 -31.30 15.37
N ASN A 929 -32.87 -30.94 16.55
CA ASN A 929 -32.34 -31.90 17.52
C ASN A 929 -33.47 -32.81 18.05
N THR A 930 -33.35 -34.12 17.84
CA THR A 930 -34.33 -35.14 18.25
C THR A 930 -33.93 -35.87 19.53
N GLY A 931 -32.69 -35.74 20.00
CA GLY A 931 -32.22 -36.27 21.28
C GLY A 931 -30.73 -36.62 21.31
N SER A 932 -30.21 -36.88 22.53
CA SER A 932 -28.85 -37.36 22.75
C SER A 932 -28.81 -38.89 22.84
N LEU A 933 -27.93 -39.52 22.05
CA LEU A 933 -27.79 -40.96 21.85
C LEU A 933 -26.52 -41.54 22.51
N GLY A 934 -25.58 -40.70 22.96
CA GLY A 934 -24.34 -41.16 23.60
C GLY A 934 -23.37 -41.79 22.59
N LEU A 935 -23.10 -43.10 22.71
CA LEU A 935 -22.17 -43.81 21.81
C LEU A 935 -22.90 -44.37 20.59
N VAL A 936 -22.47 -44.02 19.38
CA VAL A 936 -23.11 -44.41 18.11
C VAL A 936 -22.08 -44.91 17.12
N LEU A 937 -22.26 -46.13 16.61
CA LEU A 937 -21.45 -46.71 15.53
C LEU A 937 -22.18 -46.59 14.19
N ILE A 938 -21.55 -45.93 13.21
CA ILE A 938 -22.11 -45.68 11.88
C ILE A 938 -21.27 -46.42 10.85
N ARG A 939 -21.95 -47.22 10.01
CA ARG A 939 -21.28 -47.93 8.92
C ARG A 939 -20.96 -46.99 7.76
N CYS A 940 -19.75 -47.10 7.22
CA CYS A 940 -19.24 -46.20 6.17
C CYS A 940 -20.17 -46.10 4.95
N ASN A 941 -20.71 -47.23 4.52
CA ASN A 941 -21.57 -47.31 3.34
C ASN A 941 -22.90 -46.54 3.46
N ASN A 942 -23.27 -46.11 4.67
CA ASN A 942 -24.49 -45.33 4.93
C ASN A 942 -24.23 -43.82 5.03
N ILE A 943 -22.96 -43.39 4.98
CA ILE A 943 -22.56 -41.99 5.12
C ILE A 943 -22.55 -41.33 3.74
N LEU A 944 -23.21 -40.18 3.64
CA LEU A 944 -23.20 -39.33 2.45
C LEU A 944 -21.99 -38.41 2.46
N TRP A 945 -21.78 -37.70 3.57
CA TRP A 945 -20.56 -36.93 3.85
C TRP A 945 -20.34 -36.87 5.36
N MET A 946 -19.09 -36.66 5.77
CA MET A 946 -18.73 -36.40 7.16
C MET A 946 -17.67 -35.30 7.21
N GLY A 947 -17.74 -34.44 8.23
CA GLY A 947 -16.81 -33.34 8.41
C GLY A 947 -16.54 -33.12 9.88
N GLY A 948 -15.41 -32.48 10.19
CA GLY A 948 -15.24 -31.87 11.50
C GLY A 948 -16.38 -30.88 11.73
N ALA A 949 -16.96 -30.88 12.92
CA ALA A 949 -18.09 -30.01 13.25
C ALA A 949 -17.79 -28.51 13.02
N ASP A 950 -16.51 -28.18 12.97
CA ASP A 950 -15.98 -26.83 12.83
C ASP A 950 -15.95 -26.34 11.36
N GLY A 951 -16.30 -27.20 10.39
CA GLY A 951 -16.10 -26.94 8.95
C GLY A 951 -17.34 -27.07 8.06
N VAL A 952 -18.57 -27.09 8.61
CA VAL A 952 -19.80 -27.26 7.81
C VAL A 952 -20.79 -26.11 8.06
N GLU A 953 -21.02 -25.24 7.06
CA GLU A 953 -22.19 -24.35 7.00
C GLU A 953 -23.29 -24.96 6.12
N MET A 954 -24.53 -24.91 6.61
CA MET A 954 -25.68 -25.64 6.07
C MET A 954 -26.41 -24.82 4.99
N THR A 955 -26.19 -25.14 3.72
CA THR A 955 -27.11 -24.77 2.62
C THR A 955 -27.48 -26.00 1.80
N ASP A 956 -28.78 -26.22 1.64
CA ASP A 956 -29.33 -27.38 0.94
C ASP A 956 -28.82 -27.46 -0.50
N LEU A 957 -28.09 -28.54 -0.78
CA LEU A 957 -27.66 -29.07 -2.08
C LEU A 957 -26.64 -28.21 -2.85
N GLY A 958 -25.38 -28.40 -2.49
CA GLY A 958 -24.23 -28.08 -3.34
C GLY A 958 -22.96 -27.93 -2.52
N LEU A 959 -22.28 -29.05 -2.28
CA LEU A 959 -20.90 -29.05 -1.79
C LEU A 959 -20.05 -28.21 -2.77
N LYS A 960 -19.47 -27.12 -2.26
CA LYS A 960 -18.24 -26.53 -2.77
C LYS A 960 -17.16 -26.74 -1.72
#